data_AF-A0A349KWL1-F1
#
_entry.id   AF-A0A349KWL1-F1
#
_cell.length_a   1.000
_cell.length_b   1.000
_cell.length_c   1.000
_cell.angle_alpha   90.00
_cell.angle_beta   90.00
_cell.angle_gamma   90.00
#
_symmetry.space_group_name_H-M   'P 1'
#
loop_
_entity.id
_entity.type
_entity.pdbx_description
1 polymer ?
#
loop_
_entity_poly.entity_id
_entity_poly.type
_entity_poly.pdbx_seq_one_letter_code
_entity_poly.pdbx_strand_id
1 'polypeptide(L)'
;MTPDFRSPDTLLGHIAHTMRFYHPRCIDPSGGFYHFFLDDGTVYDSATRHLVSSTRFIFNYAMAYRQFGDADYLAAVRHGLAFLRDAHRDPETGGYAWQLAWRDGGKSVIDASNHCYGLAFVLLAYAHALLAGVEEARAHLDETFALMEKRFWQPEHGLYADQASADWATLDPYRGQNANMHACEALLAAYEASGETRYLLRAETLAHNITVRQAALAGGLIWEHYRPDWTIDWEYNLHDKSNIFRPWGYQPGHFTEWAKLLLIMERHAGALAGPSDWLAPRAAQLFDAALAQAWDAEHGGISYGFGPDGEICDGDKYFWVQAESLAAAALLAARTGEQRYWDCYAKIWRYSWEHFVDHAHGAWYRILGPENGKLSIEKSPAGKVDYHTMGACYEVLNVLEPALPAFVAAGEALTDMLRSGADTWSAQVGGSTWNVARVMARLGVRSAFAGAVSRDVFGDALAGANAAAGLDPRFLQRLDKSPLLAIVHQLSPPQYFFVGDDSADLHFDAALLPPRWQKQVQWVHFGGISLARQPLAGKLLALAAELKAAGAKISYDPNFRVLMDHRYDATLRRMTELADVIKVSDEDLQGLFRGDDIEAAFSTLRGWNPHATYLYTKGAQGAALYREGAVWQAAPPRIDVVDSVGAGDASIGGLLFSLMYRPAHDGGQHLRFAVAAGAGACLAAGAAPPELALVERLFQASVLS
;
A
#
# COMPACT_ATOMS: atom_id res chain seq x y z
N MET A 1 33.44 3.15 6.91
CA MET A 1 32.86 2.28 5.87
C MET A 1 31.40 2.65 5.73
N THR A 2 30.91 2.94 4.53
CA THR A 2 29.51 3.30 4.29
C THR A 2 28.64 2.07 4.53
N PRO A 3 27.54 2.18 5.31
CA PRO A 3 26.58 1.10 5.49
C PRO A 3 25.98 0.61 4.16
N ASP A 4 25.49 -0.64 4.14
CA ASP A 4 24.72 -1.13 3.01
C ASP A 4 23.30 -0.55 3.03
N PHE A 5 23.09 0.54 2.29
CA PHE A 5 21.77 1.20 2.18
C PHE A 5 20.78 0.45 1.29
N ARG A 6 21.18 -0.66 0.65
CA ARG A 6 20.22 -1.60 0.03
C ARG A 6 19.66 -2.61 1.03
N SER A 7 20.15 -2.61 2.26
CA SER A 7 19.58 -3.39 3.36
C SER A 7 18.40 -2.64 3.99
N PRO A 8 17.21 -3.27 4.07
CA PRO A 8 16.06 -2.70 4.77
C PRO A 8 16.38 -2.36 6.23
N ASP A 9 17.16 -3.19 6.91
CA ASP A 9 17.51 -2.98 8.32
C ASP A 9 18.39 -1.74 8.50
N THR A 10 19.26 -1.45 7.53
CA THR A 10 20.07 -0.21 7.53
C THR A 10 19.18 1.02 7.38
N LEU A 11 18.24 1.01 6.43
CA LEU A 11 17.32 2.13 6.20
C LEU A 11 16.42 2.36 7.41
N LEU A 12 15.84 1.30 7.97
CA LEU A 12 15.03 1.37 9.19
C LEU A 12 15.83 1.88 10.38
N GLY A 13 17.08 1.42 10.53
CA GLY A 13 18.00 1.93 11.57
C GLY A 13 18.29 3.42 11.43
N HIS A 14 18.49 3.90 10.19
CA HIS A 14 18.72 5.32 9.88
C HIS A 14 17.48 6.19 10.12
N ILE A 15 16.29 5.70 9.75
CA ILE A 15 15.01 6.34 10.07
C ILE A 15 14.86 6.45 11.59
N ALA A 16 15.06 5.35 12.32
CA ALA A 16 14.96 5.35 13.78
C ALA A 16 15.98 6.30 14.43
N HIS A 17 17.18 6.41 13.87
CA HIS A 17 18.18 7.39 14.31
C HIS A 17 17.71 8.84 14.13
N THR A 18 17.08 9.14 13.01
CA THR A 18 16.49 10.45 12.74
C THR A 18 15.30 10.74 13.65
N MET A 19 14.42 9.76 13.89
CA MET A 19 13.32 9.90 14.84
C MET A 19 13.80 10.20 16.25
N ARG A 20 14.90 9.59 16.73
CA ARG A 20 15.49 9.90 18.05
C ARG A 20 16.01 11.33 18.19
N PHE A 21 16.36 11.99 17.08
CA PHE A 21 16.71 13.41 17.12
C PHE A 21 15.48 14.26 17.49
N TYR A 22 14.31 13.99 16.91
CA TYR A 22 13.09 14.77 17.14
C TYR A 22 12.25 14.29 18.33
N HIS A 23 12.11 12.99 18.53
CA HIS A 23 11.22 12.42 19.53
C HIS A 23 11.95 12.23 20.88
N PRO A 24 11.33 12.60 22.02
CA PRO A 24 10.05 13.31 22.15
C PRO A 24 10.18 14.84 22.13
N ARG A 25 11.40 15.38 22.05
CA ARG A 25 11.72 16.80 22.28
C ARG A 25 10.98 17.79 21.37
N CYS A 26 10.51 17.37 20.21
CA CYS A 26 9.78 18.22 19.28
C CYS A 26 8.33 18.45 19.70
N ILE A 27 7.78 17.63 20.60
CA ILE A 27 6.38 17.72 21.02
C ILE A 27 6.24 18.88 22.02
N ASP A 28 5.38 19.84 21.71
CA ASP A 28 5.01 20.92 22.63
C ASP A 28 3.77 20.47 23.40
N PRO A 29 3.85 20.21 24.72
CA PRO A 29 2.70 19.74 25.49
C PRO A 29 1.50 20.70 25.47
N SER A 30 1.73 21.98 25.20
CA SER A 30 0.65 22.97 25.08
C SER A 30 -0.07 22.92 23.72
N GLY A 31 0.54 22.33 22.69
CA GLY A 31 -0.06 22.16 21.37
C GLY A 31 0.96 22.14 20.22
N GLY A 32 0.88 21.12 19.38
CA GLY A 32 1.67 20.99 18.17
C GLY A 32 3.13 20.59 18.42
N PHE A 33 4.02 21.09 17.57
CA PHE A 33 5.43 20.76 17.63
C PHE A 33 6.29 22.03 17.62
N TYR A 34 7.45 21.98 18.28
CA TYR A 34 8.51 22.96 18.04
C TYR A 34 9.10 22.73 16.64
N HIS A 35 9.47 23.80 15.95
CA HIS A 35 9.84 23.75 14.53
C HIS A 35 11.27 24.23 14.23
N PHE A 36 12.04 24.59 15.27
CA PHE A 36 13.33 25.27 15.12
C PHE A 36 14.37 24.61 16.02
N PHE A 37 15.26 23.80 15.43
CA PHE A 37 16.25 23.00 16.15
C PHE A 37 17.68 23.33 15.71
N LEU A 38 18.57 23.46 16.69
CA LEU A 38 20.02 23.47 16.49
C LEU A 38 20.55 22.05 16.26
N ASP A 39 21.85 21.93 15.95
CA ASP A 39 22.48 20.64 15.67
C ASP A 39 22.40 19.61 16.79
N ASP A 40 22.45 20.05 18.04
CA ASP A 40 22.31 19.20 19.23
C ASP A 40 20.84 18.87 19.57
N GLY A 41 19.90 19.44 18.81
CA GLY A 41 18.46 19.34 18.97
C GLY A 41 17.87 20.29 20.02
N THR A 42 18.60 21.30 20.45
CA THR A 42 18.07 22.42 21.24
C THR A 42 17.03 23.18 20.42
N VAL A 43 15.87 23.47 21.03
CA VAL A 43 14.84 24.34 20.43
C VAL A 43 15.26 25.80 20.61
N TYR A 44 15.54 26.51 19.52
CA TYR A 44 16.01 27.90 19.57
C TYR A 44 14.91 28.95 19.35
N ASP A 45 13.79 28.56 18.74
CA ASP A 45 12.55 29.34 18.70
C ASP A 45 11.38 28.43 19.08
N SER A 46 10.89 28.62 20.30
CA SER A 46 9.78 27.85 20.87
C SER A 46 8.41 28.43 20.56
N ALA A 47 8.30 29.60 19.93
CA ALA A 47 7.02 30.28 19.74
C ALA A 47 6.52 30.22 18.30
N THR A 48 7.41 30.40 17.33
CA THR A 48 6.99 30.43 15.92
C THR A 48 6.56 29.04 15.44
N ARG A 49 5.45 28.99 14.70
CA ARG A 49 4.93 27.78 14.05
C ARG A 49 4.65 28.08 12.59
N HIS A 50 4.86 27.08 11.74
CA HIS A 50 4.75 27.20 10.29
C HIS A 50 3.96 26.00 9.79
N LEU A 51 3.00 26.25 8.89
CA LEU A 51 2.06 25.22 8.43
C LEU A 51 2.78 23.98 7.89
N VAL A 52 3.83 24.21 7.08
CA VAL A 52 4.65 23.14 6.48
C VAL A 52 5.33 22.23 7.53
N SER A 53 5.83 22.76 8.65
CA SER A 53 6.41 21.91 9.69
C SER A 53 5.32 21.15 10.47
N SER A 54 4.20 21.80 10.78
CA SER A 54 3.07 21.18 11.49
C SER A 54 2.57 19.94 10.73
N THR A 55 2.39 20.07 9.41
CA THR A 55 1.91 19.00 8.54
C THR A 55 2.98 17.92 8.30
N ARG A 56 4.24 18.31 8.07
CA ARG A 56 5.33 17.35 7.86
C ARG A 56 5.66 16.53 9.11
N PHE A 57 5.49 17.08 10.32
CA PHE A 57 5.62 16.27 11.55
C PHE A 57 4.51 15.23 11.66
N ILE A 58 3.26 15.56 11.26
CA ILE A 58 2.17 14.58 11.20
C ILE A 58 2.56 13.44 10.25
N PHE A 59 3.11 13.74 9.08
CA PHE A 59 3.65 12.72 8.18
C PHE A 59 4.72 11.86 8.86
N ASN A 60 5.74 12.49 9.48
CA ASN A 60 6.85 11.76 10.10
C ASN A 60 6.34 10.74 11.12
N TYR A 61 5.47 11.17 12.03
CA TYR A 61 4.92 10.32 13.06
C TYR A 61 3.95 9.27 12.51
N ALA A 62 3.15 9.59 11.49
CA ALA A 62 2.27 8.63 10.85
C ALA A 62 3.04 7.52 10.13
N MET A 63 4.10 7.88 9.40
CA MET A 63 4.99 6.91 8.76
C MET A 63 5.75 6.07 9.79
N ALA A 64 6.30 6.71 10.83
CA ALA A 64 7.00 6.00 11.90
C ALA A 64 6.08 5.04 12.66
N TYR A 65 4.84 5.44 12.95
CA TYR A 65 3.85 4.54 13.57
C TYR A 65 3.55 3.33 12.68
N ARG A 66 3.26 3.55 11.39
CA ARG A 66 2.97 2.45 10.45
C ARG A 66 4.15 1.48 10.31
N GLN A 67 5.38 1.96 10.45
CA GLN A 67 6.57 1.15 10.33
C GLN A 67 6.95 0.42 11.63
N PHE A 68 6.85 1.09 12.78
CA PHE A 68 7.39 0.60 14.05
C PHE A 68 6.32 0.18 15.08
N GLY A 69 5.05 0.54 14.86
CA GLY A 69 3.93 0.17 15.73
C GLY A 69 3.93 0.85 17.10
N ASP A 70 4.73 1.90 17.29
CA ASP A 70 4.85 2.59 18.58
C ASP A 70 3.64 3.48 18.87
N ALA A 71 2.93 3.20 19.96
CA ALA A 71 1.72 3.93 20.35
C ALA A 71 1.99 5.43 20.62
N ASP A 72 3.18 5.81 21.07
CA ASP A 72 3.54 7.21 21.31
C ASP A 72 3.62 7.99 19.99
N TYR A 73 3.99 7.34 18.89
CA TYR A 73 3.96 7.96 17.56
C TYR A 73 2.54 8.20 17.08
N LEU A 74 1.61 7.25 17.31
CA LEU A 74 0.19 7.47 17.00
C LEU A 74 -0.40 8.60 17.85
N ALA A 75 -0.03 8.69 19.13
CA ALA A 75 -0.43 9.81 19.99
C ALA A 75 0.08 11.15 19.43
N ALA A 76 1.33 11.20 18.95
CA ALA A 76 1.90 12.39 18.31
C ALA A 76 1.18 12.76 16.99
N VAL A 77 0.75 11.79 16.17
CA VAL A 77 -0.12 12.04 14.99
C VAL A 77 -1.39 12.77 15.41
N ARG A 78 -2.11 12.24 16.41
CA ARG A 78 -3.36 12.82 16.92
C ARG A 78 -3.13 14.22 17.50
N HIS A 79 -2.04 14.41 18.22
CA HIS A 79 -1.63 15.70 18.77
C HIS A 79 -1.39 16.75 17.67
N GLY A 80 -0.65 16.38 16.62
CA GLY A 80 -0.40 17.25 15.48
C GLY A 80 -1.68 17.61 14.71
N LEU A 81 -2.58 16.64 14.49
CA LEU A 81 -3.86 16.87 13.82
C LEU A 81 -4.76 17.84 14.60
N ALA A 82 -4.81 17.70 15.92
CA ALA A 82 -5.54 18.64 16.77
C ALA A 82 -4.98 20.06 16.60
N PHE A 83 -3.65 20.23 16.67
CA PHE A 83 -3.02 21.53 16.45
C PHE A 83 -3.29 22.11 15.04
N LEU A 84 -3.24 21.27 14.02
CA LEU A 84 -3.53 21.67 12.65
C LEU A 84 -4.97 22.21 12.50
N ARG A 85 -5.93 21.59 13.21
CA ARG A 85 -7.35 21.96 13.16
C ARG A 85 -7.70 23.13 14.06
N ASP A 86 -7.13 23.20 15.26
CA ASP A 86 -7.53 24.18 16.27
C ASP A 86 -6.73 25.48 16.18
N ALA A 87 -5.45 25.38 15.80
CA ALA A 87 -4.55 26.54 15.72
C ALA A 87 -4.47 27.10 14.30
N HIS A 88 -4.07 26.27 13.32
CA HIS A 88 -3.82 26.74 11.95
C HIS A 88 -5.10 27.02 11.17
N ARG A 89 -6.09 26.12 11.22
CA ARG A 89 -7.32 26.29 10.44
C ARG A 89 -8.12 27.49 10.95
N ASP A 90 -8.57 28.31 10.03
CA ASP A 90 -9.58 29.34 10.27
C ASP A 90 -10.97 28.75 9.98
N PRO A 91 -11.87 28.70 10.99
CA PRO A 91 -13.20 28.13 10.79
C PRO A 91 -14.14 28.96 9.92
N GLU A 92 -13.90 30.26 9.76
CA GLU A 92 -14.76 31.15 8.97
C GLU A 92 -14.44 31.02 7.48
N THR A 93 -13.15 30.97 7.14
CA THR A 93 -12.69 30.94 5.75
C THR A 93 -12.39 29.52 5.24
N GLY A 94 -12.17 28.56 6.15
CA GLY A 94 -11.66 27.22 5.86
C GLY A 94 -10.15 27.18 5.53
N GLY A 95 -9.50 28.35 5.44
CA GLY A 95 -8.07 28.47 5.17
C GLY A 95 -7.19 28.03 6.33
N TYR A 96 -5.88 28.03 6.12
CA TYR A 96 -4.91 27.67 7.17
C TYR A 96 -3.84 28.76 7.25
N ALA A 97 -3.64 29.30 8.46
CA ALA A 97 -2.59 30.26 8.72
C ALA A 97 -1.23 29.69 8.30
N TRP A 98 -0.56 30.40 7.40
CA TRP A 98 0.78 30.03 6.91
C TRP A 98 1.80 30.04 8.05
N GLN A 99 1.74 31.07 8.89
CA GLN A 99 2.61 31.23 10.05
C GLN A 99 1.84 31.81 11.25
N LEU A 100 2.15 31.31 12.45
CA LEU A 100 1.57 31.80 13.70
C LEU A 100 2.62 31.78 14.82
N ALA A 101 2.40 32.60 15.85
CA ALA A 101 3.06 32.47 17.15
C ALA A 101 2.14 31.70 18.11
N TRP A 102 2.72 30.71 18.78
CA TRP A 102 2.06 29.90 19.81
C TRP A 102 2.79 30.07 21.14
N ARG A 103 2.07 30.48 22.18
CA ARG A 103 2.62 30.65 23.54
C ARG A 103 1.58 30.21 24.56
N ASP A 104 1.91 29.23 25.38
CA ASP A 104 1.10 28.78 26.53
C ASP A 104 -0.39 28.52 26.20
N GLY A 105 -0.67 27.89 25.05
CA GLY A 105 -2.04 27.62 24.60
C GLY A 105 -2.70 28.75 23.80
N GLY A 106 -2.05 29.90 23.67
CA GLY A 106 -2.54 31.07 22.93
C GLY A 106 -1.95 31.17 21.52
N LYS A 107 -2.82 31.49 20.53
CA LYS A 107 -2.41 31.76 19.14
C LYS A 107 -2.43 33.23 18.77
N SER A 108 -1.44 33.65 17.99
CA SER A 108 -1.43 34.92 17.25
C SER A 108 -1.00 34.64 15.81
N VAL A 109 -1.84 34.97 14.84
CA VAL A 109 -1.54 34.73 13.42
C VAL A 109 -0.55 35.78 12.92
N ILE A 110 0.57 35.32 12.35
CA ILE A 110 1.63 36.18 11.79
C ILE A 110 1.37 36.38 10.29
N ASP A 111 1.05 35.29 9.59
CA ASP A 111 0.71 35.30 8.17
C ASP A 111 -0.53 34.42 7.95
N ALA A 112 -1.61 35.08 7.52
CA ALA A 112 -2.90 34.45 7.23
C ALA A 112 -3.11 34.17 5.74
N SER A 113 -2.12 34.44 4.88
CA SER A 113 -2.24 34.18 3.45
C SER A 113 -2.41 32.68 3.18
N ASN A 114 -3.20 32.37 2.16
CA ASN A 114 -3.53 31.01 1.79
C ASN A 114 -2.60 30.53 0.69
N HIS A 115 -1.93 29.40 0.90
CA HIS A 115 -0.97 28.82 -0.05
C HIS A 115 -1.46 27.45 -0.52
N CYS A 116 -1.54 27.22 -1.82
CA CYS A 116 -1.81 25.90 -2.38
C CYS A 116 -0.72 24.89 -1.97
N TYR A 117 0.53 25.33 -1.87
CA TYR A 117 1.62 24.55 -1.28
C TYR A 117 1.28 24.09 0.15
N GLY A 118 0.76 25.01 0.98
CA GLY A 118 0.30 24.69 2.34
C GLY A 118 -0.83 23.68 2.34
N LEU A 119 -1.86 23.88 1.51
CA LEU A 119 -3.00 22.96 1.41
C LEU A 119 -2.61 21.57 0.88
N ALA A 120 -1.64 21.47 -0.02
CA ALA A 120 -1.08 20.19 -0.44
C ALA A 120 -0.50 19.41 0.74
N PHE A 121 0.31 20.06 1.59
CA PHE A 121 0.83 19.41 2.80
C PHE A 121 -0.25 19.12 3.86
N VAL A 122 -1.31 19.92 3.94
CA VAL A 122 -2.48 19.61 4.78
C VAL A 122 -3.17 18.34 4.29
N LEU A 123 -3.41 18.23 2.98
CA LEU A 123 -4.00 17.05 2.35
C LEU A 123 -3.14 15.81 2.61
N LEU A 124 -1.82 15.94 2.45
CA LEU A 124 -0.83 14.89 2.74
C LEU A 124 -0.88 14.45 4.21
N ALA A 125 -0.94 15.39 5.16
CA ALA A 125 -1.02 15.09 6.58
C ALA A 125 -2.28 14.27 6.92
N TYR A 126 -3.45 14.63 6.35
CA TYR A 126 -4.67 13.85 6.54
C TYR A 126 -4.61 12.48 5.85
N ALA A 127 -3.99 12.38 4.67
CA ALA A 127 -3.83 11.11 3.96
C ALA A 127 -2.99 10.11 4.78
N HIS A 128 -1.86 10.57 5.31
CA HIS A 128 -0.99 9.72 6.12
C HIS A 128 -1.60 9.41 7.50
N ALA A 129 -2.35 10.32 8.10
CA ALA A 129 -3.13 10.03 9.30
C ALA A 129 -4.18 8.93 9.06
N LEU A 130 -4.89 8.99 7.94
CA LEU A 130 -5.86 7.98 7.56
C LEU A 130 -5.19 6.61 7.33
N LEU A 131 -4.04 6.58 6.63
CA LEU A 131 -3.21 5.38 6.48
C LEU A 131 -2.68 4.83 7.81
N ALA A 132 -2.56 5.67 8.85
CA ALA A 132 -2.19 5.28 10.20
C ALA A 132 -3.41 4.83 11.06
N GLY A 133 -4.61 4.74 10.47
CA GLY A 133 -5.83 4.27 11.16
C GLY A 133 -6.59 5.35 11.93
N VAL A 134 -6.32 6.63 11.67
CA VAL A 134 -7.07 7.77 12.23
C VAL A 134 -8.24 8.09 11.30
N GLU A 135 -9.36 7.37 11.44
CA GLU A 135 -10.48 7.43 10.50
C GLU A 135 -11.14 8.81 10.38
N GLU A 136 -11.12 9.62 11.44
CA GLU A 136 -11.65 10.99 11.39
C GLU A 136 -10.92 11.88 10.37
N ALA A 137 -9.69 11.52 9.97
CA ALA A 137 -8.94 12.26 8.96
C ALA A 137 -9.57 12.18 7.56
N ARG A 138 -10.42 11.18 7.28
CA ARG A 138 -11.08 11.02 5.96
C ARG A 138 -11.94 12.24 5.61
N ALA A 139 -12.77 12.70 6.53
CA ALA A 139 -13.61 13.88 6.29
C ALA A 139 -12.78 15.15 6.10
N HIS A 140 -11.66 15.28 6.80
CA HIS A 140 -10.76 16.42 6.68
C HIS A 140 -9.96 16.42 5.37
N LEU A 141 -9.58 15.24 4.89
CA LEU A 141 -8.98 15.03 3.58
C LEU A 141 -9.93 15.48 2.46
N ASP A 142 -11.19 15.03 2.52
CA ASP A 142 -12.25 15.44 1.57
C ASP A 142 -12.49 16.94 1.57
N GLU A 143 -12.60 17.53 2.77
CA GLU A 143 -12.76 18.97 2.95
C GLU A 143 -11.61 19.75 2.32
N THR A 144 -10.36 19.30 2.55
CA THR A 144 -9.17 19.99 2.06
C THR A 144 -9.09 19.91 0.53
N PHE A 145 -9.36 18.74 -0.06
CA PHE A 145 -9.42 18.61 -1.51
C PHE A 145 -10.51 19.53 -2.10
N ALA A 146 -11.72 19.53 -1.54
CA ALA A 146 -12.81 20.40 -1.99
C ALA A 146 -12.44 21.90 -1.89
N LEU A 147 -11.67 22.29 -0.87
CA LEU A 147 -11.17 23.66 -0.74
C LEU A 147 -10.16 24.00 -1.84
N MET A 148 -9.21 23.11 -2.13
CA MET A 148 -8.24 23.27 -3.22
C MET A 148 -8.97 23.38 -4.58
N GLU A 149 -9.96 22.52 -4.82
CA GLU A 149 -10.82 22.57 -6.03
C GLU A 149 -11.53 23.90 -6.17
N LYS A 150 -12.07 24.42 -5.06
CA LYS A 150 -12.86 25.65 -5.09
C LYS A 150 -12.00 26.90 -5.27
N ARG A 151 -10.81 26.93 -4.67
CA ARG A 151 -10.03 28.17 -4.51
C ARG A 151 -8.82 28.27 -5.42
N PHE A 152 -8.22 27.16 -5.81
CA PHE A 152 -6.97 27.15 -6.55
C PHE A 152 -7.05 26.45 -7.91
N TRP A 153 -7.96 25.51 -8.11
CA TRP A 153 -8.03 24.77 -9.38
C TRP A 153 -8.40 25.69 -10.55
N GLN A 154 -7.60 25.66 -11.61
CA GLN A 154 -7.85 26.35 -12.86
C GLN A 154 -8.15 25.33 -13.97
N PRO A 155 -9.42 24.95 -14.20
CA PRO A 155 -9.78 23.87 -15.12
C PRO A 155 -9.30 24.09 -16.56
N GLU A 156 -9.24 25.34 -17.01
CA GLU A 156 -8.74 25.73 -18.33
C GLU A 156 -7.24 25.44 -18.52
N HIS A 157 -6.48 25.41 -17.42
CA HIS A 157 -5.06 25.09 -17.42
C HIS A 157 -4.77 23.68 -16.92
N GLY A 158 -5.73 23.03 -16.26
CA GLY A 158 -5.52 21.73 -15.61
C GLY A 158 -4.43 21.76 -14.55
N LEU A 159 -4.27 22.88 -13.84
CA LEU A 159 -3.26 23.12 -12.80
C LEU A 159 -3.86 23.97 -11.66
N TYR A 160 -3.24 23.92 -10.50
CA TYR A 160 -3.57 24.78 -9.35
C TYR A 160 -2.79 26.10 -9.40
N ALA A 161 -3.48 27.21 -9.09
CA ALA A 161 -2.87 28.49 -8.75
C ALA A 161 -2.14 28.41 -7.39
N ASP A 162 -1.28 29.40 -7.09
CA ASP A 162 -0.28 29.25 -6.04
C ASP A 162 -0.70 29.82 -4.68
N GLN A 163 -1.16 31.08 -4.63
CA GLN A 163 -1.40 31.80 -3.38
C GLN A 163 -2.61 32.74 -3.47
N ALA A 164 -3.30 32.97 -2.37
CA ALA A 164 -4.41 33.91 -2.24
C ALA A 164 -4.35 34.70 -0.93
N SER A 165 -5.05 35.83 -0.87
CA SER A 165 -5.26 36.61 0.35
C SER A 165 -6.02 35.79 1.42
N ALA A 166 -5.92 36.21 2.67
CA ALA A 166 -6.52 35.53 3.82
C ALA A 166 -8.05 35.34 3.68
N ASP A 167 -8.73 36.36 3.13
CA ASP A 167 -10.17 36.39 2.87
C ASP A 167 -10.59 35.74 1.55
N TRP A 168 -9.63 35.20 0.79
CA TRP A 168 -9.82 34.66 -0.56
C TRP A 168 -10.28 35.66 -1.63
N ALA A 169 -10.25 36.96 -1.35
CA ALA A 169 -10.71 37.98 -2.30
C ALA A 169 -9.74 38.20 -3.46
N THR A 170 -8.45 38.00 -3.24
CA THR A 170 -7.39 38.21 -4.23
C THR A 170 -6.58 36.94 -4.44
N LEU A 171 -6.57 36.45 -5.68
CA LEU A 171 -5.66 35.39 -6.11
C LEU A 171 -4.36 36.04 -6.64
N ASP A 172 -3.21 35.60 -6.14
CA ASP A 172 -1.91 36.09 -6.59
C ASP A 172 -1.70 35.76 -8.09
N PRO A 173 -1.14 36.69 -8.90
CA PRO A 173 -0.86 36.42 -10.31
C PRO A 173 0.24 35.35 -10.54
N TYR A 174 1.10 35.08 -9.57
CA TYR A 174 2.16 34.07 -9.70
C TYR A 174 1.60 32.66 -9.91
N ARG A 175 2.26 31.87 -10.77
CA ARG A 175 2.03 30.44 -10.95
C ARG A 175 3.34 29.70 -10.77
N GLY A 176 3.30 28.56 -10.06
CA GLY A 176 4.48 27.79 -9.73
C GLY A 176 4.28 26.30 -9.93
N GLN A 177 5.32 25.62 -10.42
CA GLN A 177 5.30 24.16 -10.50
C GLN A 177 5.31 23.52 -9.09
N ASN A 178 5.98 24.16 -8.12
CA ASN A 178 6.27 23.58 -6.80
C ASN A 178 4.99 23.21 -6.01
N ALA A 179 3.99 24.11 -5.96
CA ALA A 179 2.70 23.80 -5.33
C ALA A 179 1.97 22.65 -6.05
N ASN A 180 2.10 22.54 -7.37
CA ASN A 180 1.49 21.48 -8.17
C ASN A 180 2.21 20.12 -7.99
N MET A 181 3.53 20.13 -7.81
CA MET A 181 4.32 18.95 -7.49
C MET A 181 3.90 18.34 -6.15
N HIS A 182 3.84 19.15 -5.09
CA HIS A 182 3.38 18.64 -3.79
C HIS A 182 1.88 18.35 -3.76
N ALA A 183 1.07 19.02 -4.57
CA ALA A 183 -0.33 18.61 -4.75
C ALA A 183 -0.40 17.21 -5.39
N CYS A 184 0.41 16.92 -6.41
CA CYS A 184 0.52 15.59 -7.00
C CYS A 184 0.91 14.53 -5.95
N GLU A 185 1.95 14.81 -5.14
CA GLU A 185 2.37 13.96 -4.03
C GLU A 185 1.22 13.69 -3.04
N ALA A 186 0.54 14.73 -2.58
CA ALA A 186 -0.57 14.61 -1.63
C ALA A 186 -1.78 13.86 -2.21
N LEU A 187 -2.05 14.02 -3.50
CA LEU A 187 -3.14 13.34 -4.20
C LEU A 187 -2.84 11.85 -4.41
N LEU A 188 -1.59 11.47 -4.68
CA LEU A 188 -1.17 10.07 -4.70
C LEU A 188 -1.36 9.43 -3.32
N ALA A 189 -0.91 10.10 -2.26
CA ALA A 189 -1.13 9.64 -0.89
C ALA A 189 -2.63 9.55 -0.52
N ALA A 190 -3.44 10.53 -0.96
CA ALA A 190 -4.89 10.52 -0.74
C ALA A 190 -5.57 9.34 -1.45
N TYR A 191 -5.14 9.01 -2.67
CA TYR A 191 -5.60 7.80 -3.37
C TYR A 191 -5.23 6.54 -2.59
N GLU A 192 -3.98 6.40 -2.15
CA GLU A 192 -3.53 5.24 -1.39
C GLU A 192 -4.27 5.08 -0.05
N ALA A 193 -4.63 6.20 0.60
CA ALA A 193 -5.36 6.21 1.86
C ALA A 193 -6.85 5.88 1.71
N SER A 194 -7.47 6.28 0.60
CA SER A 194 -8.93 6.25 0.43
C SER A 194 -9.44 5.21 -0.55
N GLY A 195 -8.64 4.83 -1.54
CA GLY A 195 -9.06 4.05 -2.71
C GLY A 195 -9.85 4.86 -3.75
N GLU A 196 -10.01 6.18 -3.57
CA GLU A 196 -10.88 6.99 -4.44
C GLU A 196 -10.13 7.53 -5.67
N THR A 197 -10.55 7.08 -6.85
CA THR A 197 -9.88 7.38 -8.12
C THR A 197 -9.81 8.87 -8.46
N ARG A 198 -10.70 9.72 -7.94
CA ARG A 198 -10.69 11.17 -8.18
C ARG A 198 -9.35 11.84 -7.83
N TYR A 199 -8.66 11.36 -6.79
CA TYR A 199 -7.35 11.90 -6.41
C TYR A 199 -6.27 11.49 -7.39
N LEU A 200 -6.23 10.20 -7.76
CA LEU A 200 -5.26 9.68 -8.72
C LEU A 200 -5.39 10.36 -10.09
N LEU A 201 -6.62 10.52 -10.58
CA LEU A 201 -6.88 11.19 -11.86
C LEU A 201 -6.47 12.67 -11.84
N ARG A 202 -6.60 13.34 -10.69
CA ARG A 202 -6.09 14.70 -10.54
C ARG A 202 -4.56 14.72 -10.54
N ALA A 203 -3.92 13.81 -9.80
CA ALA A 203 -2.47 13.68 -9.79
C ALA A 203 -1.91 13.43 -11.21
N GLU A 204 -2.54 12.53 -11.98
CA GLU A 204 -2.22 12.25 -13.39
C GLU A 204 -2.26 13.52 -14.24
N THR A 205 -3.33 14.31 -14.10
CA THR A 205 -3.49 15.58 -14.82
C THR A 205 -2.35 16.56 -14.50
N LEU A 206 -2.01 16.72 -13.21
CA LEU A 206 -0.91 17.59 -12.78
C LEU A 206 0.44 17.11 -13.32
N ALA A 207 0.72 15.82 -13.19
CA ALA A 207 1.99 15.23 -13.60
C ALA A 207 2.20 15.39 -15.10
N HIS A 208 1.19 15.09 -15.92
CA HIS A 208 1.28 15.31 -17.37
C HIS A 208 1.47 16.80 -17.69
N ASN A 209 0.65 17.67 -17.10
CA ASN A 209 0.69 19.09 -17.42
C ASN A 209 2.02 19.75 -17.01
N ILE A 210 2.60 19.42 -15.86
CA ILE A 210 3.91 19.97 -15.47
C ILE A 210 5.05 19.29 -16.24
N THR A 211 5.16 17.96 -16.14
CA THR A 211 6.35 17.24 -16.60
C THR A 211 6.41 17.08 -18.11
N VAL A 212 5.30 17.24 -18.82
CA VAL A 212 5.23 17.18 -20.29
C VAL A 212 4.92 18.55 -20.87
N ARG A 213 3.74 19.12 -20.59
CA ARG A 213 3.29 20.36 -21.25
C ARG A 213 4.11 21.58 -20.85
N GLN A 214 4.25 21.86 -19.56
CA GLN A 214 5.04 23.01 -19.09
C GLN A 214 6.53 22.81 -19.37
N ALA A 215 7.04 21.59 -19.22
CA ALA A 215 8.43 21.28 -19.51
C ALA A 215 8.79 21.48 -20.99
N ALA A 216 7.86 21.25 -21.93
CA ALA A 216 8.07 21.50 -23.36
C ALA A 216 8.36 22.98 -23.67
N LEU A 217 7.91 23.92 -22.83
CA LEU A 217 8.21 25.36 -22.98
C LEU A 217 9.66 25.70 -22.60
N ALA A 218 10.35 24.80 -21.88
CA ALA A 218 11.68 24.98 -21.31
C ALA A 218 12.65 23.88 -21.78
N GLY A 219 12.59 23.50 -23.06
CA GLY A 219 13.50 22.52 -23.65
C GLY A 219 13.37 21.10 -23.08
N GLY A 220 12.22 20.77 -22.49
CA GLY A 220 11.99 19.49 -21.82
C GLY A 220 12.45 19.44 -20.36
N LEU A 221 12.90 20.57 -19.78
CA LEU A 221 13.21 20.71 -18.35
C LEU A 221 12.07 21.41 -17.61
N ILE A 222 11.99 21.26 -16.28
CA ILE A 222 10.91 21.83 -15.49
C ILE A 222 11.34 23.18 -14.93
N TRP A 223 10.80 24.27 -15.48
CA TRP A 223 11.03 25.60 -14.92
C TRP A 223 10.12 25.86 -13.71
N GLU A 224 10.55 26.69 -12.77
CA GLU A 224 9.82 26.91 -11.51
C GLU A 224 8.66 27.90 -11.64
N HIS A 225 8.84 28.96 -12.44
CA HIS A 225 8.05 30.19 -12.34
C HIS A 225 7.28 30.52 -13.62
N TYR A 226 5.99 30.80 -13.46
CA TYR A 226 5.08 31.07 -14.58
C TYR A 226 4.21 32.29 -14.30
N ARG A 227 3.79 32.94 -15.38
CA ARG A 227 2.82 34.03 -15.41
C ARG A 227 1.39 33.49 -15.20
N PRO A 228 0.37 34.35 -14.98
CA PRO A 228 -1.02 33.91 -14.79
C PRO A 228 -1.58 33.00 -15.90
N ASP A 229 -1.07 33.15 -17.13
CA ASP A 229 -1.45 32.38 -18.32
C ASP A 229 -0.61 31.11 -18.52
N TRP A 230 0.23 30.76 -17.54
CA TRP A 230 1.15 29.63 -17.57
C TRP A 230 2.28 29.71 -18.62
N THR A 231 2.56 30.90 -19.15
CA THR A 231 3.82 31.16 -19.87
C THR A 231 4.98 31.33 -18.89
N ILE A 232 6.20 31.02 -19.32
CA ILE A 232 7.39 31.07 -18.45
C ILE A 232 7.70 32.52 -18.03
N ASP A 233 8.05 32.70 -16.76
CA ASP A 233 8.71 33.89 -16.26
C ASP A 233 10.19 33.59 -15.96
N TRP A 234 11.09 33.98 -16.87
CA TRP A 234 12.52 33.74 -16.77
C TRP A 234 13.23 34.66 -15.77
N GLU A 235 12.62 35.78 -15.39
CA GLU A 235 13.25 36.82 -14.57
C GLU A 235 12.79 36.79 -13.11
N TYR A 236 11.78 35.97 -12.79
CA TYR A 236 11.24 35.85 -11.44
C TYR A 236 12.34 35.48 -10.44
N ASN A 237 12.59 36.36 -9.46
CA ASN A 237 13.63 36.24 -8.43
C ASN A 237 15.08 36.09 -8.94
N LEU A 238 15.39 36.44 -10.19
CA LEU A 238 16.76 36.35 -10.75
C LEU A 238 17.82 37.05 -9.89
N HIS A 239 17.45 38.14 -9.22
CA HIS A 239 18.34 38.92 -8.35
C HIS A 239 17.95 38.85 -6.86
N ASP A 240 17.02 37.97 -6.48
CA ASP A 240 16.57 37.79 -5.10
C ASP A 240 16.68 36.33 -4.67
N LYS A 241 17.69 36.04 -3.85
CA LYS A 241 17.93 34.71 -3.26
C LYS A 241 17.31 34.54 -1.87
N SER A 242 16.57 35.54 -1.37
CA SER A 242 16.00 35.49 -0.01
C SER A 242 14.79 34.56 0.11
N ASN A 243 14.06 34.33 -0.99
CA ASN A 243 12.92 33.43 -1.02
C ASN A 243 13.34 31.98 -1.25
N ILE A 244 13.43 31.21 -0.17
CA ILE A 244 13.84 29.80 -0.18
C ILE A 244 12.81 28.84 -0.82
N PHE A 245 11.57 29.29 -1.06
CA PHE A 245 10.52 28.48 -1.70
C PHE A 245 10.38 28.74 -3.20
N ARG A 246 10.87 29.88 -3.68
CA ARG A 246 10.83 30.30 -5.08
C ARG A 246 12.21 30.82 -5.55
N PRO A 247 13.28 30.01 -5.43
CA PRO A 247 14.61 30.39 -5.94
C PRO A 247 14.63 30.43 -7.47
N TRP A 248 15.41 31.34 -8.04
CA TRP A 248 15.62 31.39 -9.50
C TRP A 248 16.45 30.19 -10.00
N GLY A 249 16.19 29.79 -11.24
CA GLY A 249 16.91 28.73 -11.93
C GLY A 249 16.18 27.39 -11.90
N TYR A 250 16.69 26.44 -12.68
CA TYR A 250 16.24 25.06 -12.61
C TYR A 250 16.68 24.42 -11.29
N GLN A 251 15.82 23.59 -10.71
CA GLN A 251 16.05 22.89 -9.46
C GLN A 251 16.19 21.37 -9.74
N PRO A 252 17.42 20.83 -9.83
CA PRO A 252 17.67 19.40 -10.04
C PRO A 252 16.94 18.51 -9.04
N GLY A 253 16.80 18.96 -7.79
CA GLY A 253 16.04 18.25 -6.76
C GLY A 253 14.59 18.00 -7.20
N HIS A 254 13.90 19.02 -7.70
CA HIS A 254 12.52 18.88 -8.19
C HIS A 254 12.42 17.98 -9.43
N PHE A 255 13.44 17.91 -10.27
CA PHE A 255 13.44 16.98 -11.41
C PHE A 255 13.44 15.54 -10.90
N THR A 256 14.31 15.24 -9.93
CA THR A 256 14.36 13.91 -9.33
C THR A 256 13.13 13.61 -8.47
N GLU A 257 12.54 14.60 -7.82
CA GLU A 257 11.29 14.44 -7.08
C GLU A 257 10.12 14.13 -8.03
N TRP A 258 10.01 14.84 -9.16
CA TRP A 258 9.06 14.46 -10.21
C TRP A 258 9.33 13.07 -10.77
N ALA A 259 10.60 12.68 -10.98
CA ALA A 259 10.94 11.32 -11.40
C ALA A 259 10.43 10.27 -10.39
N LYS A 260 10.61 10.51 -9.09
CA LYS A 260 10.05 9.69 -8.01
C LYS A 260 8.52 9.63 -8.10
N LEU A 261 7.84 10.77 -8.21
CA LEU A 261 6.37 10.84 -8.25
C LEU A 261 5.77 10.13 -9.48
N LEU A 262 6.39 10.24 -10.65
CA LEU A 262 5.96 9.53 -11.85
C LEU A 262 6.06 8.00 -11.68
N LEU A 263 7.10 7.51 -11.00
CA LEU A 263 7.28 6.09 -10.71
C LEU A 263 6.34 5.58 -9.61
N ILE A 264 6.01 6.42 -8.62
CA ILE A 264 4.95 6.10 -7.64
C ILE A 264 3.60 6.00 -8.36
N MET A 265 3.28 6.96 -9.25
CA MET A 265 2.06 6.95 -10.04
C MET A 265 1.95 5.71 -10.94
N GLU A 266 3.05 5.28 -11.56
CA GLU A 266 3.07 4.10 -12.44
C GLU A 266 2.67 2.81 -11.71
N ARG A 267 2.88 2.70 -10.38
CA ARG A 267 2.40 1.55 -9.58
C ARG A 267 0.89 1.36 -9.64
N HIS A 268 0.18 2.45 -9.90
CA HIS A 268 -1.27 2.53 -9.98
C HIS A 268 -1.77 2.57 -11.44
N ALA A 269 -0.94 2.16 -12.41
CA ALA A 269 -1.24 2.25 -13.85
C ALA A 269 -2.60 1.65 -14.26
N GLY A 270 -3.06 0.59 -13.59
CA GLY A 270 -4.36 -0.03 -13.86
C GLY A 270 -5.57 0.82 -13.49
N ALA A 271 -5.38 1.92 -12.74
CA ALA A 271 -6.43 2.84 -12.30
C ALA A 271 -6.31 4.25 -12.92
N LEU A 272 -5.30 4.48 -13.78
CA LEU A 272 -5.14 5.74 -14.53
C LEU A 272 -6.16 5.85 -15.67
N ALA A 273 -6.48 7.07 -16.09
CA ALA A 273 -7.37 7.29 -17.24
C ALA A 273 -6.62 7.24 -18.58
N GLY A 274 -5.37 7.72 -18.61
CA GLY A 274 -4.51 7.74 -19.79
C GLY A 274 -3.53 6.56 -19.85
N PRO A 275 -2.77 6.46 -20.95
CA PRO A 275 -1.67 5.50 -21.05
C PRO A 275 -0.56 5.83 -20.03
N SER A 276 0.06 4.79 -19.47
CA SER A 276 1.11 4.91 -18.45
C SER A 276 2.54 4.70 -18.99
N ASP A 277 2.68 4.35 -20.27
CA ASP A 277 3.95 3.98 -20.91
C ASP A 277 4.96 5.13 -21.00
N TRP A 278 4.51 6.38 -20.84
CA TRP A 278 5.38 7.56 -20.81
C TRP A 278 5.99 7.85 -19.43
N LEU A 279 5.43 7.31 -18.34
CA LEU A 279 5.82 7.68 -16.97
C LEU A 279 7.27 7.33 -16.65
N ALA A 280 7.65 6.06 -16.82
CA ALA A 280 9.01 5.59 -16.54
C ALA A 280 10.07 6.21 -17.48
N PRO A 281 9.86 6.29 -18.82
CA PRO A 281 10.78 7.00 -19.70
C PRO A 281 10.95 8.48 -19.31
N ARG A 282 9.87 9.16 -18.91
CA ARG A 282 9.96 10.56 -18.51
C ARG A 282 10.69 10.74 -17.18
N ALA A 283 10.47 9.85 -16.21
CA ALA A 283 11.20 9.84 -14.95
C ALA A 283 12.72 9.67 -15.19
N ALA A 284 13.11 8.73 -16.06
CA ALA A 284 14.50 8.52 -16.44
C ALA A 284 15.13 9.78 -17.05
N GLN A 285 14.44 10.44 -17.99
CA GLN A 285 14.92 11.68 -18.61
C GLN A 285 15.17 12.80 -17.60
N LEU A 286 14.23 13.03 -16.68
CA LEU A 286 14.35 14.06 -15.66
C LEU A 286 15.51 13.77 -14.70
N PHE A 287 15.64 12.52 -14.25
CA PHE A 287 16.74 12.10 -13.39
C PHE A 287 18.10 12.25 -14.08
N ASP A 288 18.23 11.74 -15.31
CA ASP A 288 19.47 11.79 -16.07
C ASP A 288 19.90 13.24 -16.36
N ALA A 289 18.95 14.12 -16.70
CA ALA A 289 19.22 15.54 -16.89
C ALA A 289 19.71 16.22 -15.60
N ALA A 290 19.07 15.94 -14.46
CA ALA A 290 19.46 16.51 -13.17
C ALA A 290 20.90 16.14 -12.80
N LEU A 291 21.24 14.85 -12.88
CA LEU A 291 22.57 14.36 -12.49
C LEU A 291 23.66 14.78 -13.48
N ALA A 292 23.36 14.82 -14.79
CA ALA A 292 24.31 15.28 -15.80
C ALA A 292 24.69 16.76 -15.59
N GLN A 293 23.72 17.58 -15.19
CA GLN A 293 23.89 19.03 -15.10
C GLN A 293 24.41 19.52 -13.75
N ALA A 294 24.00 18.89 -12.65
CA ALA A 294 24.20 19.43 -11.31
C ALA A 294 25.03 18.54 -10.37
N TRP A 295 25.47 17.36 -10.80
CA TRP A 295 26.43 16.59 -10.00
C TRP A 295 27.79 17.28 -9.99
N ASP A 296 28.28 17.65 -8.81
CA ASP A 296 29.61 18.19 -8.61
C ASP A 296 30.67 17.07 -8.69
N ALA A 297 31.46 17.08 -9.75
CA ALA A 297 32.50 16.07 -9.97
C ALA A 297 33.74 16.25 -9.07
N GLU A 298 33.95 17.45 -8.52
CA GLU A 298 35.12 17.78 -7.70
C GLU A 298 34.87 17.50 -6.23
N HIS A 299 33.78 18.04 -5.67
CA HIS A 299 33.45 17.91 -4.25
C HIS A 299 32.33 16.91 -3.96
N GLY A 300 31.66 16.39 -4.98
CA GLY A 300 30.51 15.49 -4.82
C GLY A 300 29.23 16.22 -4.42
N GLY A 301 28.11 15.48 -4.51
CA GLY A 301 26.78 16.01 -4.23
C GLY A 301 26.16 16.74 -5.42
N ILE A 302 24.87 17.01 -5.28
CA ILE A 302 24.08 17.70 -6.31
C ILE A 302 23.90 19.16 -5.88
N SER A 303 24.33 20.09 -6.73
CA SER A 303 24.18 21.54 -6.56
C SER A 303 22.71 21.96 -6.59
N TYR A 304 22.40 23.07 -5.93
CA TYR A 304 21.03 23.52 -5.72
C TYR A 304 20.33 23.99 -7.00
N GLY A 305 21.01 24.74 -7.86
CA GLY A 305 20.37 25.26 -9.06
C GLY A 305 21.31 25.66 -10.19
N PHE A 306 20.77 25.63 -11.40
CA PHE A 306 21.47 26.03 -12.62
C PHE A 306 20.59 26.89 -13.54
N GLY A 307 21.23 27.77 -14.31
CA GLY A 307 20.58 28.70 -15.21
C GLY A 307 20.13 28.07 -16.54
N PRO A 308 19.37 28.80 -17.38
CA PRO A 308 19.00 28.37 -18.73
C PRO A 308 20.16 28.09 -19.68
N ASP A 309 21.33 28.64 -19.39
CA ASP A 309 22.60 28.39 -20.08
C ASP A 309 23.31 27.10 -19.62
N GLY A 310 22.81 26.45 -18.58
CA GLY A 310 23.44 25.28 -17.97
C GLY A 310 24.56 25.63 -16.99
N GLU A 311 24.75 26.89 -16.61
CA GLU A 311 25.74 27.23 -15.57
C GLU A 311 25.15 27.07 -14.17
N ILE A 312 25.95 26.57 -13.23
CA ILE A 312 25.54 26.47 -11.82
C ILE A 312 25.38 27.89 -11.24
N CYS A 313 24.14 28.28 -10.95
CA CYS A 313 23.83 29.60 -10.37
C CYS A 313 23.74 29.56 -8.83
N ASP A 314 23.58 28.35 -8.28
CA ASP A 314 23.66 28.06 -6.85
C ASP A 314 24.35 26.71 -6.61
N GLY A 315 25.59 26.77 -6.14
CA GLY A 315 26.43 25.61 -5.86
C GLY A 315 26.25 25.05 -4.45
N ASP A 316 25.39 25.64 -3.62
CA ASP A 316 25.11 25.09 -2.29
C ASP A 316 24.49 23.70 -2.41
N LYS A 317 24.73 22.88 -1.39
CA LYS A 317 24.26 21.49 -1.33
C LYS A 317 23.15 21.43 -0.30
N TYR A 318 21.99 20.94 -0.70
CA TYR A 318 20.82 20.83 0.18
C TYR A 318 20.46 19.37 0.46
N PHE A 319 20.06 19.09 1.71
CA PHE A 319 19.72 17.75 2.18
C PHE A 319 18.61 17.08 1.35
N TRP A 320 17.57 17.85 1.02
CA TRP A 320 16.38 17.34 0.35
C TRP A 320 16.65 16.97 -1.10
N VAL A 321 17.51 17.74 -1.80
CA VAL A 321 17.93 17.41 -3.17
C VAL A 321 18.57 16.03 -3.20
N GLN A 322 19.48 15.75 -2.25
CA GLN A 322 20.16 14.46 -2.21
C GLN A 322 19.17 13.32 -1.86
N ALA A 323 18.25 13.57 -0.93
CA ALA A 323 17.24 12.60 -0.49
C ALA A 323 16.24 12.24 -1.61
N GLU A 324 15.73 13.22 -2.34
CA GLU A 324 14.82 12.98 -3.46
C GLU A 324 15.53 12.25 -4.61
N SER A 325 16.79 12.62 -4.88
CA SER A 325 17.60 11.96 -5.91
C SER A 325 17.93 10.51 -5.57
N LEU A 326 18.27 10.17 -4.33
CA LEU A 326 18.49 8.77 -3.96
C LEU A 326 17.19 7.94 -4.03
N ALA A 327 16.04 8.52 -3.69
CA ALA A 327 14.76 7.82 -3.82
C ALA A 327 14.46 7.52 -5.29
N ALA A 328 14.55 8.54 -6.15
CA ALA A 328 14.35 8.40 -7.59
C ALA A 328 15.30 7.36 -8.21
N ALA A 329 16.59 7.38 -7.83
CA ALA A 329 17.57 6.41 -8.30
C ALA A 329 17.18 4.97 -7.96
N ALA A 330 16.77 4.69 -6.72
CA ALA A 330 16.37 3.34 -6.32
C ALA A 330 15.10 2.87 -7.05
N LEU A 331 14.11 3.76 -7.21
CA LEU A 331 12.86 3.46 -7.91
C LEU A 331 13.13 3.17 -9.40
N LEU A 332 13.96 3.98 -10.06
CA LEU A 332 14.39 3.73 -11.44
C LEU A 332 15.14 2.40 -11.56
N ALA A 333 16.08 2.13 -10.65
CA ALA A 333 16.84 0.89 -10.65
C ALA A 333 15.94 -0.35 -10.52
N ALA A 334 14.97 -0.31 -9.61
CA ALA A 334 13.99 -1.38 -9.44
C ALA A 334 13.05 -1.52 -10.65
N ARG A 335 12.66 -0.40 -11.26
CA ARG A 335 11.72 -0.38 -12.38
C ARG A 335 12.35 -0.80 -13.71
N THR A 336 13.58 -0.40 -14.00
CA THR A 336 14.25 -0.67 -15.29
C THR A 336 15.19 -1.88 -15.23
N GLY A 337 15.65 -2.27 -14.04
CA GLY A 337 16.69 -3.29 -13.88
C GLY A 337 18.09 -2.83 -14.26
N GLU A 338 18.27 -1.54 -14.58
CA GLU A 338 19.58 -1.00 -14.97
C GLU A 338 20.46 -0.72 -13.75
N GLN A 339 21.63 -1.36 -13.70
CA GLN A 339 22.58 -1.23 -12.60
C GLN A 339 23.10 0.21 -12.37
N ARG A 340 23.16 1.03 -13.43
CA ARG A 340 23.64 2.43 -13.34
C ARG A 340 22.90 3.26 -12.29
N TYR A 341 21.60 3.01 -12.11
CA TYR A 341 20.81 3.73 -11.13
C TYR A 341 21.11 3.27 -9.69
N TRP A 342 21.43 1.99 -9.48
CA TRP A 342 21.96 1.52 -8.19
C TRP A 342 23.34 2.11 -7.90
N ASP A 343 24.16 2.32 -8.92
CA ASP A 343 25.47 2.97 -8.76
C ASP A 343 25.30 4.46 -8.38
N CYS A 344 24.36 5.17 -9.02
CA CYS A 344 23.96 6.53 -8.62
C CYS A 344 23.42 6.57 -7.19
N TYR A 345 22.53 5.64 -6.82
CA TYR A 345 22.00 5.49 -5.47
C TYR A 345 23.12 5.36 -4.42
N ALA A 346 24.07 4.45 -4.66
CA ALA A 346 25.21 4.24 -3.77
C ALA A 346 26.15 5.45 -3.72
N LYS A 347 26.33 6.15 -4.86
CA LYS A 347 27.12 7.39 -4.95
C LYS A 347 26.53 8.51 -4.11
N ILE A 348 25.22 8.75 -4.24
CA ILE A 348 24.51 9.79 -3.49
C ILE A 348 24.49 9.45 -2.00
N TRP A 349 24.22 8.19 -1.62
CA TRP A 349 24.28 7.77 -0.22
C TRP A 349 25.65 7.94 0.42
N ARG A 350 26.73 7.59 -0.30
CA ARG A 350 28.09 7.75 0.22
C ARG A 350 28.38 9.22 0.55
N TYR A 351 28.05 10.11 -0.37
CA TYR A 351 28.18 11.56 -0.19
C TYR A 351 27.33 12.06 0.98
N SER A 352 26.05 11.70 1.00
CA SER A 352 25.13 12.10 2.07
C SER A 352 25.54 11.59 3.44
N TRP A 353 25.99 10.34 3.53
CA TRP A 353 26.47 9.72 4.76
C TRP A 353 27.73 10.42 5.29
N GLU A 354 28.61 10.87 4.40
CA GLU A 354 29.84 11.56 4.78
C GLU A 354 29.59 13.01 5.22
N HIS A 355 28.72 13.74 4.51
CA HIS A 355 28.63 15.20 4.67
C HIS A 355 27.34 15.71 5.32
N PHE A 356 26.21 15.02 5.15
CA PHE A 356 24.91 15.50 5.63
C PHE A 356 24.44 14.83 6.91
N VAL A 357 24.65 13.52 7.06
CA VAL A 357 24.17 12.79 8.23
C VAL A 357 25.01 13.19 9.44
N ASP A 358 24.36 13.74 10.46
CA ASP A 358 25.01 14.00 11.75
C ASP A 358 25.03 12.71 12.56
N HIS A 359 26.20 12.07 12.57
CA HIS A 359 26.42 10.82 13.32
C HIS A 359 26.43 11.01 14.84
N ALA A 360 26.62 12.25 15.33
CA ALA A 360 26.69 12.54 16.76
C ALA A 360 25.29 12.73 17.37
N HIS A 361 24.42 13.48 16.68
CA HIS A 361 23.10 13.84 17.22
C HIS A 361 21.92 13.22 16.46
N GLY A 362 22.13 12.72 15.25
CA GLY A 362 21.08 12.26 14.35
C GLY A 362 20.48 13.36 13.47
N ALA A 363 19.60 12.94 12.56
CA ALA A 363 19.07 13.75 11.46
C ALA A 363 20.15 14.31 10.51
N TRP A 364 19.73 15.09 9.52
CA TRP A 364 20.61 15.64 8.49
C TRP A 364 20.84 17.13 8.72
N TYR A 365 22.03 17.65 8.41
CA TYR A 365 22.24 19.09 8.25
C TYR A 365 21.34 19.63 7.14
N ARG A 366 20.95 20.91 7.19
CA ARG A 366 20.09 21.50 6.17
C ARG A 366 20.84 21.78 4.87
N ILE A 367 22.00 22.42 4.98
CA ILE A 367 22.70 23.05 3.87
C ILE A 367 24.20 23.06 4.11
N LEU A 368 24.97 22.81 3.05
CA LEU A 368 26.41 22.95 2.99
C LEU A 368 26.76 23.89 1.84
N GLY A 369 27.91 24.57 1.94
CA GLY A 369 28.46 25.33 0.82
C GLY A 369 28.99 24.41 -0.29
N PRO A 370 29.48 24.98 -1.40
CA PRO A 370 29.94 24.20 -2.55
C PRO A 370 31.04 23.17 -2.21
N GLU A 371 31.95 23.53 -1.30
CA GLU A 371 33.04 22.68 -0.80
C GLU A 371 32.64 21.80 0.41
N ASN A 372 31.34 21.61 0.63
CA ASN A 372 30.74 20.78 1.70
C ASN A 372 30.94 21.29 3.14
N GLY A 373 31.39 22.54 3.32
CA GLY A 373 31.44 23.20 4.62
C GLY A 373 30.04 23.56 5.13
N LYS A 374 29.73 23.25 6.39
CA LYS A 374 28.43 23.58 7.00
C LYS A 374 28.26 25.11 7.12
N LEU A 375 27.14 25.63 6.62
CA LEU A 375 26.87 27.08 6.60
C LEU A 375 26.16 27.61 7.84
N SER A 376 25.47 26.74 8.60
CA SER A 376 24.75 27.12 9.81
C SER A 376 24.62 25.96 10.79
N ILE A 377 24.50 26.26 12.08
CA ILE A 377 24.19 25.29 13.14
C ILE A 377 22.68 25.04 13.30
N GLU A 378 21.84 25.78 12.57
CA GLU A 378 20.40 25.60 12.54
C GLU A 378 20.05 24.39 11.67
N LYS A 379 20.07 23.21 12.30
CA LYS A 379 19.81 21.93 11.63
C LYS A 379 18.45 21.90 10.97
N SER A 380 17.43 22.39 11.67
CA SER A 380 16.03 22.27 11.26
C SER A 380 15.26 23.52 11.63
N PRO A 381 15.34 24.61 10.83
CA PRO A 381 14.40 25.71 10.89
C PRO A 381 13.01 25.28 10.36
N ALA A 382 12.02 26.17 10.48
CA ALA A 382 10.69 25.94 9.91
C ALA A 382 10.74 25.47 8.45
N GLY A 383 9.89 24.50 8.13
CA GLY A 383 9.86 23.78 6.85
C GLY A 383 10.67 22.47 6.86
N LYS A 384 11.78 22.38 7.61
CA LYS A 384 12.59 21.16 7.70
C LYS A 384 12.30 20.38 8.97
N VAL A 385 11.84 19.14 8.79
CA VAL A 385 11.65 18.16 9.88
C VAL A 385 12.15 16.77 9.46
N ASP A 386 13.06 16.70 8.48
CA ASP A 386 13.54 15.45 7.88
C ASP A 386 12.44 14.58 7.23
N TYR A 387 11.33 15.22 6.83
CA TYR A 387 10.29 14.66 5.95
C TYR A 387 10.89 14.02 4.70
N HIS A 388 11.73 14.77 3.97
CA HIS A 388 12.32 14.30 2.71
C HIS A 388 13.28 13.12 2.93
N THR A 389 14.13 13.17 3.96
CA THR A 389 15.16 12.15 4.19
C THR A 389 14.56 10.84 4.70
N MET A 390 13.63 10.91 5.66
CA MET A 390 12.90 9.71 6.11
C MET A 390 11.93 9.21 5.03
N GLY A 391 11.19 10.12 4.38
CA GLY A 391 10.29 9.83 3.27
C GLY A 391 10.99 9.09 2.13
N ALA A 392 12.15 9.57 1.70
CA ALA A 392 13.00 8.89 0.73
C ALA A 392 13.38 7.47 1.19
N CYS A 393 13.76 7.28 2.45
CA CYS A 393 14.11 5.94 2.96
C CYS A 393 12.89 4.99 2.95
N TYR A 394 11.71 5.45 3.38
CA TYR A 394 10.47 4.67 3.30
C TYR A 394 10.12 4.31 1.86
N GLU A 395 10.34 5.25 0.94
CA GLU A 395 10.04 5.03 -0.47
C GLU A 395 10.98 4.00 -1.11
N VAL A 396 12.26 4.00 -0.71
CA VAL A 396 13.21 2.96 -1.12
C VAL A 396 12.85 1.59 -0.52
N LEU A 397 12.35 1.54 0.72
CA LEU A 397 11.88 0.29 1.33
C LEU A 397 10.78 -0.36 0.50
N ASN A 398 9.88 0.42 -0.12
CA ASN A 398 8.81 -0.11 -0.98
C ASN A 398 9.33 -0.92 -2.19
N VAL A 399 10.55 -0.65 -2.67
CA VAL A 399 11.15 -1.37 -3.80
C VAL A 399 12.18 -2.43 -3.38
N LEU A 400 12.72 -2.35 -2.16
CA LEU A 400 13.64 -3.35 -1.59
C LEU A 400 12.89 -4.49 -0.90
N GLU A 401 11.79 -4.19 -0.20
CA GLU A 401 10.86 -5.16 0.39
C GLU A 401 9.48 -5.00 -0.27
N PRO A 402 9.31 -5.43 -1.53
CA PRO A 402 8.01 -5.37 -2.18
C PRO A 402 7.00 -6.16 -1.33
N ALA A 403 5.91 -5.47 -0.98
CA ALA A 403 5.00 -5.90 0.05
C ALA A 403 4.55 -7.36 -0.11
N LEU A 404 4.52 -8.09 1.00
CA LEU A 404 4.12 -9.48 1.00
C LEU A 404 2.58 -9.59 1.09
N PRO A 405 2.01 -10.75 0.71
CA PRO A 405 0.58 -10.99 0.76
C PRO A 405 0.02 -10.83 2.19
N ALA A 406 -1.12 -10.14 2.30
CA ALA A 406 -1.89 -10.09 3.56
C ALA A 406 -2.69 -11.37 3.78
N PHE A 407 -2.98 -12.10 2.70
CA PHE A 407 -3.70 -13.37 2.71
C PHE A 407 -2.91 -14.44 1.95
N VAL A 408 -2.80 -15.64 2.50
CA VAL A 408 -2.17 -16.79 1.81
C VAL A 408 -3.10 -18.00 1.90
N ALA A 409 -3.35 -18.69 0.80
CA ALA A 409 -3.95 -20.03 0.84
C ALA A 409 -2.86 -21.08 0.59
N ALA A 410 -2.67 -22.00 1.54
CA ALA A 410 -1.64 -23.03 1.46
C ALA A 410 -2.27 -24.41 1.28
N GLY A 411 -1.84 -25.13 0.24
CA GLY A 411 -2.42 -26.44 -0.08
C GLY A 411 -2.24 -26.84 -1.54
N GLU A 412 -3.31 -27.32 -2.15
CA GLU A 412 -3.31 -27.85 -3.50
C GLU A 412 -3.70 -26.85 -4.60
N ALA A 413 -3.09 -27.06 -5.76
CA ALA A 413 -3.60 -26.66 -7.06
C ALA A 413 -3.50 -27.89 -7.96
N LEU A 414 -4.51 -28.13 -8.79
CA LEU A 414 -4.62 -29.35 -9.59
C LEU A 414 -5.27 -29.07 -10.94
N THR A 415 -5.20 -30.05 -11.84
CA THR A 415 -5.97 -30.01 -13.08
C THR A 415 -7.12 -31.01 -13.03
N ASP A 416 -8.33 -30.52 -13.22
CA ASP A 416 -9.52 -31.33 -13.44
C ASP A 416 -9.56 -31.79 -14.89
N MET A 417 -9.49 -33.10 -15.11
CA MET A 417 -9.69 -33.75 -16.39
C MET A 417 -11.16 -34.16 -16.50
N LEU A 418 -11.94 -33.38 -17.23
CA LEU A 418 -13.38 -33.55 -17.36
C LEU A 418 -13.72 -34.37 -18.60
N ARG A 419 -14.44 -35.48 -18.43
CA ARG A 419 -14.91 -36.27 -19.57
C ARG A 419 -16.14 -35.64 -20.21
N SER A 420 -16.05 -35.30 -21.51
CA SER A 420 -17.15 -34.73 -22.30
C SER A 420 -17.66 -35.67 -23.41
N GLY A 421 -17.00 -36.80 -23.63
CA GLY A 421 -17.39 -37.85 -24.59
C GLY A 421 -16.77 -39.20 -24.26
N ALA A 422 -16.91 -40.20 -25.14
CA ALA A 422 -16.33 -41.52 -24.93
C ALA A 422 -14.81 -41.44 -24.71
N ASP A 423 -14.11 -40.74 -25.59
CA ASP A 423 -12.65 -40.58 -25.55
C ASP A 423 -12.22 -39.09 -25.52
N THR A 424 -13.15 -38.19 -25.23
CA THR A 424 -12.90 -36.73 -25.22
C THR A 424 -12.83 -36.22 -23.79
N TRP A 425 -11.73 -35.53 -23.48
CA TRP A 425 -11.45 -34.92 -22.19
C TRP A 425 -11.04 -33.46 -22.35
N SER A 426 -11.45 -32.62 -21.42
CA SER A 426 -10.95 -31.24 -21.29
C SER A 426 -10.20 -31.07 -19.98
N ALA A 427 -9.10 -30.30 -20.03
CA ALA A 427 -8.32 -29.95 -18.84
C ALA A 427 -8.76 -28.58 -18.33
N GLN A 428 -9.07 -28.47 -17.04
CA GLN A 428 -9.35 -27.22 -16.37
C GLN A 428 -8.47 -27.06 -15.14
N VAL A 429 -7.91 -25.87 -14.94
CA VAL A 429 -7.14 -25.56 -13.73
C VAL A 429 -8.07 -25.36 -12.54
N GLY A 430 -7.70 -25.89 -11.39
CA GLY A 430 -8.52 -25.88 -10.18
C GLY A 430 -7.73 -26.14 -8.91
N GLY A 431 -8.47 -26.48 -7.84
CA GLY A 431 -7.95 -26.64 -6.48
C GLY A 431 -8.60 -25.65 -5.52
N SER A 432 -9.16 -26.14 -4.42
CA SER A 432 -9.97 -25.32 -3.51
C SER A 432 -9.14 -24.21 -2.87
N THR A 433 -7.97 -24.54 -2.33
CA THR A 433 -7.06 -23.53 -1.75
C THR A 433 -6.60 -22.50 -2.79
N TRP A 434 -6.28 -22.94 -4.01
CA TRP A 434 -5.92 -22.03 -5.10
C TRP A 434 -7.08 -21.10 -5.52
N ASN A 435 -8.30 -21.63 -5.61
CA ASN A 435 -9.49 -20.85 -5.90
C ASN A 435 -9.79 -19.80 -4.83
N VAL A 436 -9.65 -20.13 -3.54
CA VAL A 436 -9.83 -19.16 -2.45
C VAL A 436 -8.80 -18.02 -2.57
N ALA A 437 -7.53 -18.32 -2.88
CA ALA A 437 -6.55 -17.27 -3.14
C ALA A 437 -6.97 -16.36 -4.31
N ARG A 438 -7.46 -16.94 -5.42
CA ARG A 438 -7.97 -16.17 -6.57
C ARG A 438 -9.16 -15.28 -6.23
N VAL A 439 -10.08 -15.77 -5.40
CA VAL A 439 -11.20 -14.97 -4.90
C VAL A 439 -10.67 -13.77 -4.14
N MET A 440 -9.73 -13.98 -3.20
CA MET A 440 -9.14 -12.89 -2.42
C MET A 440 -8.43 -11.86 -3.31
N ALA A 441 -7.65 -12.29 -4.31
CA ALA A 441 -7.04 -11.41 -5.30
C ALA A 441 -8.09 -10.60 -6.06
N ARG A 442 -9.17 -11.24 -6.51
CA ARG A 442 -10.24 -10.60 -7.28
C ARG A 442 -11.04 -9.58 -6.46
N LEU A 443 -11.09 -9.76 -5.14
CA LEU A 443 -11.66 -8.81 -4.19
C LEU A 443 -10.71 -7.66 -3.83
N GLY A 444 -9.51 -7.61 -4.42
CA GLY A 444 -8.52 -6.54 -4.20
C GLY A 444 -7.54 -6.81 -3.06
N VAL A 445 -7.51 -8.02 -2.50
CA VAL A 445 -6.57 -8.39 -1.44
C VAL A 445 -5.26 -8.88 -2.05
N ARG A 446 -4.14 -8.30 -1.61
CA ARG A 446 -2.80 -8.85 -1.92
C ARG A 446 -2.70 -10.26 -1.37
N SER A 447 -2.76 -11.24 -2.26
CA SER A 447 -2.91 -12.64 -1.90
C SER A 447 -1.96 -13.54 -2.65
N ALA A 448 -1.73 -14.73 -2.11
CA ALA A 448 -0.89 -15.73 -2.74
C ALA A 448 -1.43 -17.14 -2.52
N PHE A 449 -1.06 -18.03 -3.44
CA PHE A 449 -1.17 -19.46 -3.27
C PHE A 449 0.21 -20.02 -2.89
N ALA A 450 0.31 -20.63 -1.72
CA ALA A 450 1.51 -21.28 -1.22
C ALA A 450 1.41 -22.79 -1.46
N GLY A 451 2.03 -23.26 -2.54
CA GLY A 451 1.99 -24.65 -2.94
C GLY A 451 2.99 -24.95 -4.06
N ALA A 452 2.98 -26.19 -4.54
CA ALA A 452 3.89 -26.64 -5.58
C ALA A 452 3.14 -27.27 -6.76
N VAL A 453 3.59 -26.95 -7.98
CA VAL A 453 3.07 -27.50 -9.24
C VAL A 453 4.22 -28.07 -10.09
N SER A 454 3.88 -28.91 -11.06
CA SER A 454 4.85 -29.58 -11.94
C SER A 454 5.51 -28.62 -12.96
N ARG A 455 6.57 -29.10 -13.61
CA ARG A 455 7.22 -28.46 -14.77
C ARG A 455 6.84 -29.17 -16.09
N ASP A 456 5.53 -29.36 -16.27
CA ASP A 456 4.93 -29.89 -17.50
C ASP A 456 3.79 -28.96 -17.97
N VAL A 457 3.05 -29.39 -19.00
CA VAL A 457 1.95 -28.61 -19.60
C VAL A 457 0.84 -28.26 -18.60
N PHE A 458 0.57 -29.11 -17.61
CA PHE A 458 -0.45 -28.85 -16.59
C PHE A 458 0.06 -27.85 -15.56
N GLY A 459 1.31 -28.01 -15.12
CA GLY A 459 1.96 -27.08 -14.21
C GLY A 459 2.22 -25.71 -14.83
N ASP A 460 2.54 -25.64 -16.12
CA ASP A 460 2.65 -24.39 -16.89
C ASP A 460 1.30 -23.67 -16.97
N ALA A 461 0.21 -24.40 -17.24
CA ALA A 461 -1.14 -23.84 -17.25
C ALA A 461 -1.54 -23.28 -15.87
N LEU A 462 -1.25 -24.01 -14.80
CA LEU A 462 -1.50 -23.54 -13.42
C LEU A 462 -0.65 -22.32 -13.06
N ALA A 463 0.64 -22.29 -13.42
CA ALA A 463 1.50 -21.14 -13.18
C ALA A 463 1.05 -19.90 -13.97
N GLY A 464 0.63 -20.09 -15.24
CA GLY A 464 0.07 -19.03 -16.07
C GLY A 464 -1.23 -18.47 -15.49
N ALA A 465 -2.15 -19.34 -15.07
CA ALA A 465 -3.39 -18.91 -14.43
C ALA A 465 -3.17 -18.29 -13.03
N ASN A 466 -2.15 -18.73 -12.28
CA ASN A 466 -1.74 -18.09 -11.02
C ASN A 466 -1.31 -16.64 -11.27
N ALA A 467 -0.46 -16.41 -12.26
CA ALA A 467 -0.01 -15.07 -12.64
C ALA A 467 -1.16 -14.20 -13.17
N ALA A 468 -2.01 -14.75 -14.04
CA ALA A 468 -3.16 -14.04 -14.60
C ALA A 468 -4.20 -13.64 -13.53
N ALA A 469 -4.29 -14.39 -12.43
CA ALA A 469 -5.13 -14.05 -11.30
C ALA A 469 -4.55 -12.97 -10.38
N GLY A 470 -3.32 -12.49 -10.63
CA GLY A 470 -2.65 -11.49 -9.79
C GLY A 470 -2.13 -12.04 -8.46
N LEU A 471 -1.94 -13.37 -8.35
CA LEU A 471 -1.36 -13.99 -7.16
C LEU A 471 0.15 -13.78 -7.13
N ASP A 472 0.69 -13.58 -5.93
CA ASP A 472 2.14 -13.39 -5.75
C ASP A 472 2.93 -14.62 -6.22
N PRO A 473 3.74 -14.50 -7.28
CA PRO A 473 4.45 -15.65 -7.85
C PRO A 473 5.54 -16.19 -6.93
N ARG A 474 5.99 -15.41 -5.93
CA ARG A 474 7.05 -15.81 -5.00
C ARG A 474 6.64 -16.98 -4.08
N PHE A 475 5.35 -17.30 -4.01
CA PHE A 475 4.80 -18.37 -3.17
C PHE A 475 4.52 -19.67 -3.93
N LEU A 476 4.60 -19.64 -5.27
CA LEU A 476 4.38 -20.82 -6.12
C LEU A 476 5.71 -21.51 -6.40
N GLN A 477 5.83 -22.76 -5.96
CA GLN A 477 6.97 -23.60 -6.29
C GLN A 477 6.72 -24.38 -7.57
N ARG A 478 7.75 -24.49 -8.41
CA ARG A 478 7.72 -25.28 -9.64
C ARG A 478 8.76 -26.39 -9.54
N LEU A 479 8.32 -27.64 -9.56
CA LEU A 479 9.15 -28.81 -9.28
C LEU A 479 9.14 -29.81 -10.45
N ASP A 480 10.26 -30.50 -10.67
CA ASP A 480 10.39 -31.61 -11.62
C ASP A 480 9.74 -32.89 -11.05
N LYS A 481 8.42 -32.83 -10.84
CA LYS A 481 7.56 -33.88 -10.29
C LYS A 481 6.27 -34.02 -11.09
N SER A 482 5.54 -35.12 -10.91
CA SER A 482 4.28 -35.36 -11.62
C SER A 482 3.19 -34.33 -11.26
N PRO A 483 2.24 -34.07 -12.17
CA PRO A 483 1.11 -33.19 -11.86
C PRO A 483 0.14 -33.89 -10.91
N LEU A 484 -0.64 -33.10 -10.16
CA LEU A 484 -1.82 -33.59 -9.47
C LEU A 484 -3.04 -33.41 -10.39
N LEU A 485 -3.69 -34.53 -10.73
CA LEU A 485 -4.86 -34.53 -11.61
C LEU A 485 -6.07 -35.10 -10.88
N ALA A 486 -7.23 -34.50 -11.09
CA ALA A 486 -8.52 -35.09 -10.74
C ALA A 486 -9.18 -35.60 -12.02
N ILE A 487 -9.43 -36.90 -12.12
CA ILE A 487 -10.04 -37.54 -13.29
C ILE A 487 -11.54 -37.63 -13.07
N VAL A 488 -12.30 -36.70 -13.64
CA VAL A 488 -13.76 -36.63 -13.52
C VAL A 488 -14.41 -37.37 -14.69
N HIS A 489 -14.71 -38.64 -14.47
CA HIS A 489 -15.22 -39.53 -15.52
C HIS A 489 -16.75 -39.52 -15.66
N GLN A 490 -17.47 -38.91 -14.71
CA GLN A 490 -18.91 -38.65 -14.78
C GLN A 490 -19.19 -37.28 -14.16
N LEU A 491 -20.00 -36.45 -14.83
CA LEU A 491 -20.30 -35.07 -14.39
C LEU A 491 -21.54 -34.97 -13.48
N SER A 492 -22.48 -35.91 -13.58
CA SER A 492 -23.74 -35.88 -12.81
C SER A 492 -24.23 -37.29 -12.41
N PRO A 493 -24.30 -37.60 -11.09
CA PRO A 493 -23.53 -36.93 -10.04
C PRO A 493 -22.02 -37.04 -10.34
N PRO A 494 -21.20 -36.09 -9.87
CA PRO A 494 -19.78 -36.10 -10.14
C PRO A 494 -19.11 -37.34 -9.54
N GLN A 495 -18.40 -38.11 -10.37
CA GLN A 495 -17.55 -39.23 -9.92
C GLN A 495 -16.14 -39.03 -10.46
N TYR A 496 -15.16 -39.16 -9.57
CA TYR A 496 -13.77 -38.89 -9.88
C TYR A 496 -12.81 -39.65 -8.97
N PHE A 497 -11.56 -39.75 -9.42
CA PHE A 497 -10.42 -40.21 -8.63
C PHE A 497 -9.22 -39.31 -8.91
N PHE A 498 -8.17 -39.39 -8.09
CA PHE A 498 -6.98 -38.56 -8.25
C PHE A 498 -5.81 -39.38 -8.79
N VAL A 499 -4.99 -38.74 -9.63
CA VAL A 499 -3.71 -39.26 -10.10
C VAL A 499 -2.63 -38.32 -9.57
N GLY A 500 -1.71 -38.85 -8.75
CA GLY A 500 -0.63 -38.04 -8.19
C GLY A 500 0.15 -38.69 -7.06
N ASP A 501 0.41 -40.00 -7.05
CA ASP A 501 1.04 -40.67 -5.90
C ASP A 501 2.39 -40.03 -5.46
N ASP A 502 3.12 -39.39 -6.38
CA ASP A 502 4.32 -38.58 -6.12
C ASP A 502 4.22 -37.19 -6.79
N SER A 503 3.03 -36.57 -6.74
CA SER A 503 2.79 -35.27 -7.37
C SER A 503 3.52 -34.11 -6.69
N ALA A 504 3.76 -33.03 -7.44
CA ALA A 504 4.55 -31.88 -7.01
C ALA A 504 4.09 -31.27 -5.68
N ASP A 505 2.78 -31.21 -5.43
CA ASP A 505 2.22 -30.62 -4.19
C ASP A 505 2.73 -31.31 -2.92
N LEU A 506 2.99 -32.63 -2.95
CA LEU A 506 3.54 -33.38 -1.81
C LEU A 506 4.96 -32.93 -1.40
N HIS A 507 5.66 -32.30 -2.34
CA HIS A 507 7.04 -31.82 -2.18
C HIS A 507 7.13 -30.35 -1.81
N PHE A 508 5.99 -29.66 -1.62
CA PHE A 508 5.96 -28.28 -1.14
C PHE A 508 6.79 -28.10 0.14
N ASP A 509 7.59 -27.04 0.19
CA ASP A 509 8.43 -26.67 1.33
C ASP A 509 8.25 -25.21 1.73
N ALA A 510 7.58 -24.97 2.86
CA ALA A 510 7.32 -23.61 3.35
C ALA A 510 8.60 -22.83 3.71
N ALA A 511 9.73 -23.51 3.95
CA ALA A 511 11.00 -22.85 4.26
C ALA A 511 11.59 -22.09 3.06
N LEU A 512 11.13 -22.39 1.84
CA LEU A 512 11.55 -21.72 0.60
C LEU A 512 10.69 -20.49 0.25
N LEU A 513 9.69 -20.16 1.07
CA LEU A 513 8.88 -18.95 0.88
C LEU A 513 9.67 -17.67 1.23
N PRO A 514 9.25 -16.49 0.73
CA PRO A 514 9.98 -15.23 0.95
C PRO A 514 10.24 -14.95 2.43
N PRO A 515 11.45 -14.52 2.83
CA PRO A 515 11.74 -14.26 4.23
C PRO A 515 10.78 -13.22 4.83
N ARG A 516 10.49 -13.34 6.13
CA ARG A 516 9.63 -12.42 6.90
C ARG A 516 8.14 -12.43 6.51
N TRP A 517 7.70 -13.26 5.57
CA TRP A 517 6.28 -13.32 5.18
C TRP A 517 5.34 -13.68 6.33
N GLN A 518 5.80 -14.53 7.25
CA GLN A 518 5.04 -14.93 8.44
C GLN A 518 4.72 -13.74 9.37
N LYS A 519 5.49 -12.65 9.29
CA LYS A 519 5.25 -11.42 10.07
C LYS A 519 4.25 -10.49 9.40
N GLN A 520 3.99 -10.65 8.10
CA GLN A 520 3.13 -9.74 7.32
C GLN A 520 1.77 -10.37 7.02
N VAL A 521 1.70 -11.70 6.92
CA VAL A 521 0.44 -12.40 6.64
C VAL A 521 -0.54 -12.22 7.82
N GLN A 522 -1.77 -11.83 7.50
CA GLN A 522 -2.83 -11.64 8.49
C GLN A 522 -3.71 -12.90 8.61
N TRP A 523 -4.01 -13.51 7.47
CA TRP A 523 -4.87 -14.69 7.38
C TRP A 523 -4.27 -15.75 6.48
N VAL A 524 -4.39 -17.01 6.90
CA VAL A 524 -3.91 -18.16 6.15
C VAL A 524 -5.03 -19.18 6.03
N HIS A 525 -5.33 -19.62 4.82
CA HIS A 525 -6.36 -20.59 4.53
C HIS A 525 -5.78 -21.96 4.19
N PHE A 526 -6.37 -23.00 4.77
CA PHE A 526 -6.03 -24.40 4.55
C PHE A 526 -7.30 -25.19 4.26
N GLY A 527 -7.19 -26.26 3.48
CA GLY A 527 -8.38 -27.07 3.20
C GLY A 527 -8.19 -28.16 2.18
N GLY A 528 -9.30 -28.81 1.85
CA GLY A 528 -9.38 -29.73 0.73
C GLY A 528 -8.45 -30.93 0.83
N ILE A 529 -8.03 -31.43 -0.33
CA ILE A 529 -7.33 -32.71 -0.42
C ILE A 529 -5.88 -32.64 0.11
N SER A 530 -5.27 -31.46 0.15
CA SER A 530 -3.90 -31.30 0.65
C SER A 530 -3.72 -31.76 2.11
N LEU A 531 -4.76 -31.66 2.94
CA LEU A 531 -4.74 -32.12 4.32
C LEU A 531 -5.06 -33.63 4.48
N ALA A 532 -5.44 -34.32 3.40
CA ALA A 532 -5.69 -35.76 3.40
C ALA A 532 -4.47 -36.59 2.93
N ARG A 533 -3.43 -35.94 2.40
CA ARG A 533 -2.31 -36.62 1.73
C ARG A 533 -0.99 -36.38 2.45
N GLN A 534 -0.31 -37.45 2.84
CA GLN A 534 1.01 -37.37 3.48
C GLN A 534 2.13 -37.38 2.42
N PRO A 535 3.26 -36.67 2.66
CA PRO A 535 3.62 -35.92 3.87
C PRO A 535 3.07 -34.48 3.93
N LEU A 536 2.33 -34.02 2.91
CA LEU A 536 1.86 -32.63 2.81
C LEU A 536 0.99 -32.20 3.99
N ALA A 537 0.03 -33.05 4.39
CA ALA A 537 -0.86 -32.76 5.51
C ALA A 537 -0.09 -32.47 6.81
N GLY A 538 0.97 -33.23 7.11
CA GLY A 538 1.82 -32.98 8.27
C GLY A 538 2.57 -31.65 8.19
N LYS A 539 3.09 -31.30 7.00
CA LYS A 539 3.76 -30.01 6.77
C LYS A 539 2.79 -28.83 6.94
N LEU A 540 1.59 -28.92 6.37
CA LEU A 540 0.57 -27.86 6.45
C LEU A 540 0.05 -27.68 7.88
N LEU A 541 -0.15 -28.77 8.64
CA LEU A 541 -0.49 -28.71 10.06
C LEU A 541 0.59 -27.99 10.89
N ALA A 542 1.87 -28.31 10.66
CA ALA A 542 2.98 -27.64 11.33
C ALA A 542 3.03 -26.15 10.98
N LEU A 543 2.85 -25.82 9.71
CA LEU A 543 2.79 -24.45 9.22
C LEU A 543 1.63 -23.66 9.84
N ALA A 544 0.43 -24.24 9.91
CA ALA A 544 -0.73 -23.60 10.54
C ALA A 544 -0.47 -23.29 12.03
N ALA A 545 0.16 -24.21 12.76
CA ALA A 545 0.51 -24.00 14.16
C ALA A 545 1.57 -22.89 14.35
N GLU A 546 2.60 -22.85 13.50
CA GLU A 546 3.63 -21.79 13.51
C GLU A 546 3.00 -20.41 13.25
N LEU A 547 2.18 -20.30 12.21
CA LEU A 547 1.55 -19.04 11.82
C LEU A 547 0.56 -18.54 12.87
N LYS A 548 -0.21 -19.46 13.48
CA LYS A 548 -1.09 -19.13 14.61
C LYS A 548 -0.31 -18.55 15.78
N ALA A 549 0.83 -19.15 16.13
CA ALA A 549 1.69 -18.66 17.19
C ALA A 549 2.33 -17.30 16.87
N ALA A 550 2.60 -17.03 15.60
CA ALA A 550 3.06 -15.72 15.11
C ALA A 550 1.94 -14.66 15.03
N GLY A 551 0.69 -15.00 15.35
CA GLY A 551 -0.43 -14.06 15.43
C GLY A 551 -1.32 -14.03 14.17
N ALA A 552 -1.01 -14.81 13.14
CA ALA A 552 -1.88 -14.95 11.98
C ALA A 552 -3.16 -15.71 12.32
N LYS A 553 -4.25 -15.32 11.67
CA LYS A 553 -5.55 -16.00 11.79
C LYS A 553 -5.63 -17.16 10.81
N ILE A 554 -6.26 -18.26 11.24
CA ILE A 554 -6.34 -19.51 10.49
C ILE A 554 -7.76 -19.73 9.99
N SER A 555 -7.92 -19.84 8.67
CA SER A 555 -9.15 -20.28 8.02
C SER A 555 -9.00 -21.73 7.60
N TYR A 556 -10.04 -22.53 7.83
CA TYR A 556 -10.04 -23.94 7.50
C TYR A 556 -11.35 -24.32 6.80
N ASP A 557 -11.24 -24.94 5.62
CA ASP A 557 -12.36 -25.57 4.92
C ASP A 557 -12.00 -27.04 4.67
N PRO A 558 -12.50 -27.99 5.48
CA PRO A 558 -12.23 -29.41 5.26
C PRO A 558 -12.56 -29.82 3.83
N ASN A 559 -13.64 -29.29 3.25
CA ASN A 559 -14.08 -29.51 1.87
C ASN A 559 -13.99 -30.99 1.48
N PHE A 560 -14.88 -31.80 2.07
CA PHE A 560 -14.79 -33.25 2.11
C PHE A 560 -14.52 -33.88 0.73
N ARG A 561 -13.58 -34.82 0.69
CA ARG A 561 -13.27 -35.65 -0.49
C ARG A 561 -13.24 -37.12 -0.09
N VAL A 562 -13.54 -38.01 -1.03
CA VAL A 562 -13.60 -39.46 -0.80
C VAL A 562 -12.31 -40.04 -0.20
N LEU A 563 -11.15 -39.38 -0.40
CA LEU A 563 -9.88 -39.77 0.23
C LEU A 563 -9.82 -39.54 1.76
N MET A 564 -10.71 -38.73 2.32
CA MET A 564 -10.75 -38.43 3.75
C MET A 564 -11.45 -39.56 4.50
N ASP A 565 -10.72 -40.66 4.71
CA ASP A 565 -11.12 -41.78 5.57
C ASP A 565 -10.66 -41.56 7.03
N HIS A 566 -10.75 -42.59 7.87
CA HIS A 566 -10.39 -42.52 9.30
C HIS A 566 -8.98 -42.00 9.58
N ARG A 567 -8.06 -42.08 8.61
CA ARG A 567 -6.69 -41.53 8.75
C ARG A 567 -6.71 -40.00 8.80
N TYR A 568 -7.76 -39.37 8.28
CA TYR A 568 -7.95 -37.92 8.30
C TYR A 568 -8.48 -37.40 9.64
N ASP A 569 -9.16 -38.24 10.44
CA ASP A 569 -9.88 -37.81 11.65
C ASP A 569 -8.96 -37.04 12.64
N ALA A 570 -7.69 -37.44 12.75
CA ALA A 570 -6.70 -36.74 13.57
C ALA A 570 -6.33 -35.37 13.02
N THR A 571 -6.13 -35.27 11.69
CA THR A 571 -5.87 -34.00 11.00
C THR A 571 -7.07 -33.06 11.11
N LEU A 572 -8.29 -33.58 10.89
CA LEU A 572 -9.54 -32.85 11.03
C LEU A 572 -9.63 -32.21 12.40
N ARG A 573 -9.52 -33.01 13.46
CA ARG A 573 -9.55 -32.51 14.84
C ARG A 573 -8.49 -31.44 15.08
N ARG A 574 -7.25 -31.70 14.67
CA ARG A 574 -6.14 -30.78 14.94
C ARG A 574 -6.27 -29.45 14.19
N MET A 575 -6.70 -29.46 12.94
CA MET A 575 -6.96 -28.22 12.20
C MET A 575 -8.15 -27.46 12.78
N THR A 576 -9.20 -28.15 13.20
CA THR A 576 -10.35 -27.53 13.89
C THR A 576 -9.91 -26.81 15.18
N GLU A 577 -9.03 -27.42 15.99
CA GLU A 577 -8.47 -26.79 17.20
C GLU A 577 -7.65 -25.52 16.90
N LEU A 578 -7.00 -25.43 15.73
CA LEU A 578 -6.18 -24.27 15.34
C LEU A 578 -6.98 -23.13 14.70
N ALA A 579 -8.05 -23.46 13.99
CA ALA A 579 -8.80 -22.53 13.15
C ALA A 579 -9.50 -21.41 13.94
N ASP A 580 -9.48 -20.19 13.41
CA ASP A 580 -10.34 -19.07 13.83
C ASP A 580 -11.66 -19.07 13.06
N VAL A 581 -11.65 -19.54 11.80
CA VAL A 581 -12.84 -19.65 10.94
C VAL A 581 -12.86 -21.04 10.32
N ILE A 582 -14.02 -21.70 10.40
CA ILE A 582 -14.25 -23.03 9.82
C ILE A 582 -15.46 -22.95 8.88
N LYS A 583 -15.29 -23.39 7.63
CA LYS A 583 -16.42 -23.59 6.71
C LYS A 583 -16.79 -25.06 6.65
N VAL A 584 -18.07 -25.38 6.68
CA VAL A 584 -18.60 -26.73 6.41
C VAL A 584 -19.96 -26.66 5.70
N SER A 585 -20.31 -27.71 4.95
CA SER A 585 -21.65 -27.98 4.42
C SER A 585 -22.29 -29.23 5.03
N ASP A 586 -23.54 -29.53 4.63
CA ASP A 586 -24.21 -30.79 4.95
C ASP A 586 -23.40 -31.99 4.46
N GLU A 587 -22.92 -31.93 3.21
CA GLU A 587 -22.10 -32.97 2.59
C GLU A 587 -20.77 -33.15 3.31
N ASP A 588 -20.15 -32.05 3.77
CA ASP A 588 -18.92 -32.11 4.55
C ASP A 588 -19.16 -32.86 5.87
N LEU A 589 -20.19 -32.48 6.62
CA LEU A 589 -20.47 -33.08 7.92
C LEU A 589 -20.84 -34.56 7.81
N GLN A 590 -21.69 -34.92 6.83
CA GLN A 590 -22.06 -36.30 6.57
C GLN A 590 -20.82 -37.14 6.18
N GLY A 591 -19.96 -36.62 5.29
CA GLY A 591 -18.79 -37.32 4.80
C GLY A 591 -17.68 -37.50 5.85
N LEU A 592 -17.36 -36.43 6.58
CA LEU A 592 -16.31 -36.41 7.60
C LEU A 592 -16.63 -37.32 8.79
N PHE A 593 -17.88 -37.29 9.26
CA PHE A 593 -18.32 -38.07 10.43
C PHE A 593 -18.93 -39.42 10.07
N ARG A 594 -19.15 -39.69 8.77
CA ARG A 594 -19.61 -40.99 8.24
C ARG A 594 -20.93 -41.42 8.87
N GLY A 595 -21.85 -40.48 9.02
CA GLY A 595 -23.15 -40.70 9.65
C GLY A 595 -24.17 -39.68 9.16
N ASP A 596 -25.45 -40.03 9.30
CA ASP A 596 -26.56 -39.24 8.79
C ASP A 596 -27.05 -38.16 9.79
N ASP A 597 -26.54 -38.18 11.03
CA ASP A 597 -26.86 -37.18 12.05
C ASP A 597 -25.95 -35.95 11.93
N ILE A 598 -26.32 -35.06 11.01
CA ILE A 598 -25.59 -33.82 10.69
C ILE A 598 -25.53 -32.89 11.92
N GLU A 599 -26.57 -32.86 12.76
CA GLU A 599 -26.61 -32.01 13.94
C GLU A 599 -25.61 -32.49 15.01
N ALA A 600 -25.55 -33.80 15.27
CA ALA A 600 -24.56 -34.38 16.17
C ALA A 600 -23.12 -34.21 15.64
N ALA A 601 -22.92 -34.38 14.33
CA ALA A 601 -21.64 -34.14 13.67
C ALA A 601 -21.18 -32.68 13.86
N PHE A 602 -22.06 -31.72 13.58
CA PHE A 602 -21.74 -30.30 13.73
C PHE A 602 -21.51 -29.90 15.19
N SER A 603 -22.31 -30.44 16.12
CA SER A 603 -22.13 -30.26 17.56
C SER A 603 -20.76 -30.76 18.02
N THR A 604 -20.33 -31.92 17.53
CA THR A 604 -19.01 -32.49 17.83
C THR A 604 -17.89 -31.60 17.31
N LEU A 605 -17.96 -31.16 16.04
CA LEU A 605 -16.98 -30.26 15.43
C LEU A 605 -16.85 -28.93 16.20
N ARG A 606 -17.98 -28.36 16.61
CA ARG A 606 -18.04 -27.15 17.44
C ARG A 606 -17.51 -27.37 18.85
N GLY A 607 -17.69 -28.58 19.40
CA GLY A 607 -17.14 -28.96 20.70
C GLY A 607 -15.62 -29.02 20.73
N TRP A 608 -14.96 -29.30 19.60
CA TRP A 608 -13.50 -29.25 19.50
C TRP A 608 -12.93 -27.84 19.54
N ASN A 609 -13.67 -26.83 19.06
CA ASN A 609 -13.26 -25.43 19.13
C ASN A 609 -14.45 -24.47 19.27
N PRO A 610 -14.95 -24.23 20.50
CA PRO A 610 -16.11 -23.37 20.72
C PRO A 610 -15.86 -21.89 20.43
N HIS A 611 -14.61 -21.47 20.24
CA HIS A 611 -14.22 -20.08 19.97
C HIS A 611 -14.13 -19.75 18.48
N ALA A 612 -14.11 -20.75 17.60
CA ALA A 612 -14.08 -20.52 16.16
C ALA A 612 -15.41 -19.94 15.64
N THR A 613 -15.31 -19.16 14.57
CA THR A 613 -16.46 -18.76 13.76
C THR A 613 -16.76 -19.87 12.76
N TYR A 614 -18.01 -20.34 12.71
CA TYR A 614 -18.42 -21.39 11.77
C TYR A 614 -19.32 -20.82 10.68
N LEU A 615 -18.89 -20.94 9.42
CA LEU A 615 -19.72 -20.72 8.24
C LEU A 615 -20.31 -22.05 7.80
N TYR A 616 -21.62 -22.20 7.98
CA TYR A 616 -22.34 -23.42 7.63
C TYR A 616 -23.23 -23.18 6.41
N THR A 617 -22.88 -23.78 5.27
CA THR A 617 -23.56 -23.55 3.99
C THR A 617 -24.54 -24.68 3.67
N LYS A 618 -25.74 -24.33 3.17
CA LYS A 618 -26.84 -25.25 2.83
C LYS A 618 -27.29 -25.12 1.37
N GLY A 619 -26.34 -24.88 0.46
CA GLY A 619 -26.62 -24.66 -0.96
C GLY A 619 -27.67 -23.56 -1.19
N ALA A 620 -28.73 -23.88 -1.93
CA ALA A 620 -29.80 -22.94 -2.27
C ALA A 620 -30.63 -22.44 -1.06
N GLN A 621 -30.54 -23.13 0.09
CA GLN A 621 -31.20 -22.69 1.32
C GLN A 621 -30.43 -21.58 2.06
N GLY A 622 -29.24 -21.21 1.58
CA GLY A 622 -28.42 -20.14 2.13
C GLY A 622 -27.35 -20.64 3.07
N ALA A 623 -27.04 -19.84 4.09
CA ALA A 623 -26.00 -20.17 5.05
C ALA A 623 -26.33 -19.63 6.44
N ALA A 624 -25.66 -20.20 7.44
CA ALA A 624 -25.67 -19.72 8.81
C ALA A 624 -24.24 -19.39 9.27
N LEU A 625 -24.11 -18.36 10.11
CA LEU A 625 -22.86 -18.03 10.77
C LEU A 625 -23.02 -18.24 12.28
N TYR A 626 -22.11 -18.97 12.89
CA TYR A 626 -22.05 -19.14 14.35
C TYR A 626 -20.80 -18.46 14.87
N ARG A 627 -20.95 -17.49 15.78
CA ARG A 627 -19.83 -16.77 16.37
C ARG A 627 -20.23 -16.26 17.75
N GLU A 628 -19.35 -16.47 18.74
CA GLU A 628 -19.52 -15.94 20.11
C GLU A 628 -20.88 -16.28 20.74
N GLY A 629 -21.41 -17.48 20.44
CA GLY A 629 -22.71 -17.95 20.93
C GLY A 629 -23.93 -17.41 20.18
N ALA A 630 -23.76 -16.45 19.27
CA ALA A 630 -24.82 -15.96 18.40
C ALA A 630 -24.87 -16.72 17.07
N VAL A 631 -26.06 -16.72 16.46
CA VAL A 631 -26.33 -17.38 15.18
C VAL A 631 -27.05 -16.40 14.27
N TRP A 632 -26.56 -16.27 13.05
CA TRP A 632 -27.21 -15.50 11.99
C TRP A 632 -27.54 -16.44 10.84
N GLN A 633 -28.64 -16.16 10.14
CA GLN A 633 -29.05 -16.89 8.94
C GLN A 633 -29.29 -15.91 7.81
N ALA A 634 -28.90 -16.28 6.60
CA ALA A 634 -29.12 -15.47 5.41
C ALA A 634 -29.47 -16.37 4.21
N ALA A 635 -30.52 -15.98 3.52
CA ALA A 635 -30.86 -16.54 2.21
C ALA A 635 -29.95 -15.93 1.12
N PRO A 636 -29.62 -16.69 0.07
CA PRO A 636 -28.86 -16.15 -1.05
C PRO A 636 -29.71 -15.15 -1.85
N PRO A 637 -29.10 -14.10 -2.42
CA PRO A 637 -29.81 -13.24 -3.35
C PRO A 637 -30.31 -14.08 -4.53
N ARG A 638 -31.49 -13.72 -5.07
CA ARG A 638 -32.02 -14.39 -6.26
C ARG A 638 -31.17 -14.07 -7.47
N ILE A 639 -30.66 -15.10 -8.12
CA ILE A 639 -29.81 -15.03 -9.30
C ILE A 639 -30.20 -16.12 -10.31
N ASP A 640 -29.86 -15.89 -11.58
CA ASP A 640 -29.95 -16.92 -12.61
C ASP A 640 -28.64 -17.74 -12.59
N VAL A 641 -28.70 -18.94 -12.02
CA VAL A 641 -27.51 -19.80 -11.83
C VAL A 641 -27.02 -20.33 -13.17
N VAL A 642 -25.74 -20.07 -13.48
CA VAL A 642 -25.04 -20.62 -14.64
C VAL A 642 -24.30 -21.90 -14.26
N ASP A 643 -23.55 -21.87 -13.16
CA ASP A 643 -22.77 -22.98 -12.61
C ASP A 643 -22.65 -22.78 -11.09
N SER A 644 -22.52 -23.83 -10.29
CA SER A 644 -22.31 -23.73 -8.83
C SER A 644 -20.88 -24.03 -8.40
N VAL A 645 -20.01 -24.44 -9.34
CA VAL A 645 -18.60 -24.74 -9.07
C VAL A 645 -17.89 -23.49 -8.52
N GLY A 646 -17.19 -23.66 -7.40
CA GLY A 646 -16.45 -22.57 -6.73
C GLY A 646 -17.30 -21.66 -5.84
N ALA A 647 -18.63 -21.84 -5.75
CA ALA A 647 -19.48 -21.04 -4.87
C ALA A 647 -19.07 -21.14 -3.39
N GLY A 648 -18.62 -22.32 -2.95
CA GLY A 648 -18.08 -22.54 -1.60
C GLY A 648 -16.78 -21.76 -1.35
N ASP A 649 -15.82 -21.86 -2.29
CA ASP A 649 -14.54 -21.14 -2.25
C ASP A 649 -14.77 -19.62 -2.24
N ALA A 650 -15.72 -19.13 -3.04
CA ALA A 650 -16.12 -17.72 -3.07
C ALA A 650 -16.81 -17.27 -1.78
N SER A 651 -17.64 -18.13 -1.17
CA SER A 651 -18.33 -17.82 0.08
C SER A 651 -17.35 -17.64 1.24
N ILE A 652 -16.39 -18.56 1.39
CA ILE A 652 -15.37 -18.43 2.44
C ILE A 652 -14.43 -17.25 2.14
N GLY A 653 -14.04 -17.02 0.88
CA GLY A 653 -13.28 -15.83 0.49
C GLY A 653 -14.01 -14.53 0.81
N GLY A 654 -15.31 -14.45 0.54
CA GLY A 654 -16.15 -13.30 0.91
C GLY A 654 -16.24 -13.07 2.41
N LEU A 655 -16.41 -14.13 3.22
CA LEU A 655 -16.39 -14.02 4.68
C LEU A 655 -15.05 -13.47 5.17
N LEU A 656 -13.94 -14.02 4.68
CA LEU A 656 -12.58 -13.62 5.07
C LEU A 656 -12.29 -12.17 4.68
N PHE A 657 -12.66 -11.77 3.47
CA PHE A 657 -12.59 -10.37 3.04
C PHE A 657 -13.35 -9.45 3.99
N SER A 658 -14.58 -9.80 4.35
CA SER A 658 -15.40 -8.98 5.25
C SER A 658 -14.79 -8.90 6.65
N LEU A 659 -14.24 -9.99 7.19
CA LEU A 659 -13.55 -9.99 8.48
C LEU A 659 -12.26 -9.15 8.46
N MET A 660 -11.52 -9.16 7.36
CA MET A 660 -10.27 -8.41 7.22
C MET A 660 -10.49 -6.91 7.02
N TYR A 661 -11.43 -6.53 6.15
CA TYR A 661 -11.55 -5.15 5.66
C TYR A 661 -12.82 -4.43 6.14
N ARG A 662 -13.74 -5.15 6.81
CA ARG A 662 -14.96 -4.57 7.41
C ARG A 662 -15.12 -5.03 8.87
N PRO A 663 -14.14 -4.80 9.76
CA PRO A 663 -14.16 -5.31 11.13
C PRO A 663 -15.32 -4.78 11.98
N ALA A 664 -15.96 -3.69 11.56
CA ALA A 664 -17.13 -3.10 12.21
C ALA A 664 -18.46 -3.79 11.83
N HIS A 665 -18.46 -4.71 10.85
CA HIS A 665 -19.66 -5.47 10.52
C HIS A 665 -20.07 -6.38 11.68
N ASP A 666 -21.38 -6.52 11.89
CA ASP A 666 -21.90 -7.58 12.75
C ASP A 666 -21.87 -8.95 12.04
N GLY A 667 -22.18 -10.02 12.78
CA GLY A 667 -22.20 -11.37 12.22
C GLY A 667 -23.17 -11.56 11.06
N GLY A 668 -24.28 -10.82 11.03
CA GLY A 668 -25.26 -10.88 9.95
C GLY A 668 -24.74 -10.20 8.68
N GLN A 669 -24.08 -9.06 8.81
CA GLN A 669 -23.44 -8.35 7.70
C GLN A 669 -22.28 -9.17 7.12
N HIS A 670 -21.45 -9.80 7.96
CA HIS A 670 -20.41 -10.73 7.51
C HIS A 670 -20.99 -11.91 6.72
N LEU A 671 -22.05 -12.55 7.25
CA LEU A 671 -22.72 -13.67 6.60
C LEU A 671 -23.32 -13.28 5.24
N ARG A 672 -24.00 -12.13 5.17
CA ARG A 672 -24.57 -11.62 3.92
C ARG A 672 -23.50 -11.37 2.87
N PHE A 673 -22.33 -10.86 3.26
CA PHE A 673 -21.22 -10.65 2.33
C PHE A 673 -20.67 -11.99 1.80
N ALA A 674 -20.52 -12.99 2.67
CA ALA A 674 -20.12 -14.35 2.28
C ALA A 674 -21.10 -14.95 1.26
N VAL A 675 -22.40 -14.88 1.56
CA VAL A 675 -23.46 -15.41 0.69
C VAL A 675 -23.54 -14.66 -0.65
N ALA A 676 -23.34 -13.34 -0.64
CA ALA A 676 -23.27 -12.54 -1.85
C ALA A 676 -22.08 -12.92 -2.75
N ALA A 677 -20.92 -13.20 -2.17
CA ALA A 677 -19.75 -13.68 -2.90
C ALA A 677 -19.99 -15.07 -3.52
N GLY A 678 -20.57 -16.00 -2.75
CA GLY A 678 -20.97 -17.31 -3.26
C GLY A 678 -21.95 -17.22 -4.43
N ALA A 679 -23.00 -16.39 -4.30
CA ALA A 679 -23.95 -16.14 -5.38
C ALA A 679 -23.29 -15.48 -6.60
N GLY A 680 -22.37 -14.54 -6.40
CA GLY A 680 -21.64 -13.89 -7.48
C GLY A 680 -20.83 -14.87 -8.33
N ALA A 681 -20.21 -15.87 -7.71
CA ALA A 681 -19.48 -16.93 -8.42
C ALA A 681 -20.40 -17.77 -9.31
N CYS A 682 -21.66 -17.96 -8.89
CA CYS A 682 -22.61 -18.77 -9.65
C CYS A 682 -23.12 -18.15 -10.96
N LEU A 683 -22.77 -16.89 -11.23
CA LEU A 683 -23.18 -16.15 -12.44
C LEU A 683 -22.26 -16.42 -13.65
N ALA A 684 -21.21 -17.22 -13.48
CA ALA A 684 -20.28 -17.61 -14.54
C ALA A 684 -19.94 -19.10 -14.44
N ALA A 685 -19.51 -19.69 -15.56
CA ALA A 685 -19.13 -21.10 -15.61
C ALA A 685 -17.76 -21.35 -14.96
N GLY A 686 -17.63 -22.48 -14.28
CA GLY A 686 -16.44 -22.87 -13.53
C GLY A 686 -16.21 -22.04 -12.26
N ALA A 687 -15.08 -22.28 -11.58
CA ALA A 687 -14.69 -21.53 -10.39
C ALA A 687 -14.18 -20.11 -10.73
N ALA A 688 -15.03 -19.29 -11.34
CA ALA A 688 -14.75 -17.91 -11.69
C ALA A 688 -14.96 -16.99 -10.47
N PRO A 689 -13.92 -16.26 -10.01
CA PRO A 689 -14.07 -15.40 -8.84
C PRO A 689 -14.87 -14.14 -9.20
N PRO A 690 -15.84 -13.72 -8.36
CA PRO A 690 -16.63 -12.51 -8.60
C PRO A 690 -15.82 -11.23 -8.32
N GLU A 691 -16.15 -10.15 -9.02
CA GLU A 691 -15.60 -8.81 -8.74
C GLU A 691 -16.21 -8.22 -7.47
N LEU A 692 -15.43 -7.44 -6.72
CA LEU A 692 -15.90 -6.76 -5.50
C LEU A 692 -17.16 -5.93 -5.74
N ALA A 693 -17.23 -5.17 -6.83
CA ALA A 693 -18.40 -4.35 -7.16
C ALA A 693 -19.67 -5.19 -7.38
N LEU A 694 -19.56 -6.40 -7.93
CA LEU A 694 -20.68 -7.32 -8.05
C LEU A 694 -21.10 -7.85 -6.67
N VAL A 695 -20.13 -8.25 -5.84
CA VAL A 695 -20.39 -8.72 -4.47
C VAL A 695 -21.08 -7.63 -3.65
N GLU A 696 -20.65 -6.38 -3.76
CA GLU A 696 -21.28 -5.26 -3.04
C GLU A 696 -22.73 -5.03 -3.48
N ARG A 697 -23.03 -5.10 -4.80
CA ARG A 697 -24.42 -5.03 -5.28
C ARG A 697 -25.28 -6.17 -4.74
N LEU A 698 -24.77 -7.40 -4.78
CA LEU A 698 -25.48 -8.58 -4.28
C LEU A 698 -25.62 -8.54 -2.75
N PHE A 699 -24.64 -7.99 -2.04
CA PHE A 699 -24.71 -7.77 -0.59
C PHE A 699 -25.86 -6.82 -0.25
N GLN A 700 -26.02 -5.70 -0.97
CA GLN A 700 -27.16 -4.80 -0.76
C GLN A 700 -28.52 -5.46 -1.03
N ALA A 701 -28.57 -6.40 -1.97
CA ALA A 701 -29.79 -7.15 -2.30
C ALA A 701 -30.08 -8.34 -1.37
N SER A 702 -29.07 -8.85 -0.65
CA SER A 702 -29.22 -9.97 0.30
C SER A 702 -30.00 -9.53 1.55
N VAL A 703 -30.75 -10.45 2.16
CA VAL A 703 -31.60 -10.17 3.34
C VAL A 703 -31.29 -11.18 4.44
N LEU A 704 -31.19 -10.72 5.70
CA LEU A 704 -31.14 -11.62 6.85
C LEU A 704 -32.47 -12.34 7.00
N SER A 705 -32.43 -13.64 7.28
CA SER A 705 -33.62 -14.49 7.43
C SER A 705 -34.12 -14.53 8.87
#